data_AF-A0A1G9C6I2-F1
#
_entry.id   AF-A0A1G9C6I2-F1
#
_cell.length_a   1.000
_cell.length_b   1.000
_cell.length_c   1.000
_cell.angle_alpha   90.00
_cell.angle_beta   90.00
_cell.angle_gamma   90.00
#
_symmetry.space_group_name_H-M   'P 1'
#
loop_
_entity.id
_entity.type
_entity.pdbx_description
1 polymer ?
#
loop_
_entity_poly.entity_id
_entity_poly.type
_entity_poly.pdbx_seq_one_letter_code
_entity_poly.pdbx_strand_id
1 'polypeptide(L)'
;MRGPWRAALAVALHIGFLAVPAALVLGMVGITAYTIRYDLGDGLQAAFAALLVGGSVAMVLRGVLRAGPRPPLGVVVEGEAQPQLWRRLRKVAEAAEATSPDELRVTCEPTLRMRERTRLLGLLRGESHLELGLPLLAGLTVSELSAVLADEIGSGQGGGPDALAVRIRNAVIEAERDMVGGPTKWLFSGYAVLYKRFTAPLARGRVMRGDAVAVRLAGKRTTMAALRKRVGLELGWEDYSAEYLSMATRVGRTPEILPGFRAFLEHPERKQGLAERAKESIATEKPADAARPTVAQRLDVLKRASHEPDETDDRPALALIREPRRDIPAIEDRLLVEDLGERTPWPELARLAGRHDVAVKAGELSSAVEQSGVSTEPTLVGVLTAIHRGETADLINPALNPGLAPELVDEAVVDTMTELLGAAVVDALVRSERAHHELDWGGPSTVQLTDGRALDPDKLVRPAVLDPRLVPGLHRHLVHLGVPLDHAQPAAEEPEPKLSGIVSPVRYAEESYDLLVTDRGLLLLPDRTRWMYRLLAGALTPVRRSEHERLDRLAATPMHRLRELEGAQWLDSRDVATAELHEDGADWELTLDLYLDEYAVSEVSARAAESGESDSPDDEGLTRIRIRSIPDSGARGAPYSGLGELMGARMTTAENNHQFE
;
A
#
# COMPACT_ATOMS: atom_id res chain seq x y z
N MET A 1 -30.14 -27.99 -18.06
CA MET A 1 -31.17 -27.01 -17.62
C MET A 1 -31.37 -27.13 -16.11
N ARG A 2 -30.69 -26.32 -15.29
CA ARG A 2 -30.85 -26.26 -13.81
C ARG A 2 -30.73 -24.80 -13.29
N GLY A 3 -31.04 -23.82 -14.14
CA GLY A 3 -30.65 -22.40 -13.97
C GLY A 3 -31.56 -21.54 -13.07
N PRO A 4 -32.89 -21.48 -13.28
CA PRO A 4 -33.68 -20.38 -12.69
C PRO A 4 -34.01 -20.56 -11.21
N TRP A 5 -34.05 -21.80 -10.70
CA TRP A 5 -34.46 -22.05 -9.31
C TRP A 5 -33.43 -21.55 -8.29
N ARG A 6 -32.13 -21.63 -8.61
CA ARG A 6 -31.06 -21.14 -7.70
C ARG A 6 -31.11 -19.62 -7.61
N ALA A 7 -31.31 -18.95 -8.74
CA ALA A 7 -31.45 -17.50 -8.74
C ALA A 7 -32.72 -17.07 -8.00
N ALA A 8 -33.86 -17.73 -8.24
CA ALA A 8 -35.10 -17.46 -7.51
C ALA A 8 -34.94 -17.68 -6.00
N LEU A 9 -34.28 -18.76 -5.57
CA LEU A 9 -34.01 -19.04 -4.16
C LEU A 9 -33.03 -18.02 -3.56
N ALA A 10 -32.01 -17.58 -4.30
CA ALA A 10 -31.08 -16.54 -3.84
C ALA A 10 -31.80 -15.21 -3.61
N VAL A 11 -32.71 -14.86 -4.53
CA VAL A 11 -33.55 -13.67 -4.41
C VAL A 11 -34.51 -13.81 -3.23
N ALA A 12 -35.17 -14.96 -3.08
CA ALA A 12 -36.06 -15.24 -1.96
C ALA A 12 -35.32 -15.19 -0.60
N LEU A 13 -34.10 -15.74 -0.53
CA LEU A 13 -33.25 -15.68 0.66
C LEU A 13 -32.91 -14.23 1.02
N HIS A 14 -32.61 -13.39 0.03
CA HIS A 14 -32.32 -11.98 0.25
C HIS A 14 -33.55 -11.17 0.65
N ILE A 15 -34.70 -11.43 0.02
CA ILE A 15 -35.98 -10.84 0.45
C ILE A 15 -36.29 -11.26 1.89
N GLY A 16 -36.08 -12.53 2.23
CA GLY A 16 -36.24 -13.04 3.61
C GLY A 16 -35.31 -12.35 4.61
N PHE A 17 -34.06 -12.09 4.23
CA PHE A 17 -33.12 -11.35 5.07
C PHE A 17 -33.62 -9.94 5.43
N LEU A 18 -34.32 -9.26 4.51
CA LEU A 18 -34.93 -7.96 4.77
C LEU A 18 -36.29 -8.04 5.46
N ALA A 19 -37.10 -9.06 5.13
CA ALA A 19 -38.47 -9.21 5.60
C ALA A 19 -38.59 -9.81 7.01
N VAL A 20 -37.74 -10.77 7.37
CA VAL A 20 -37.80 -11.45 8.68
C VAL A 20 -37.58 -10.48 9.85
N PRO A 21 -36.56 -9.60 9.85
CA PRO A 21 -36.41 -8.62 10.92
C PRO A 21 -37.59 -7.64 11.00
N ALA A 22 -38.15 -7.23 9.85
CA ALA A 22 -39.32 -6.37 9.82
C ALA A 22 -40.56 -7.07 10.41
N ALA A 23 -40.78 -8.34 10.06
CA ALA A 23 -41.87 -9.17 10.59
C ALA A 23 -41.70 -9.42 12.10
N LEU A 24 -40.48 -9.63 12.58
CA LEU A 24 -40.17 -9.77 14.01
C LEU A 24 -40.55 -8.50 14.79
N VAL A 25 -40.12 -7.34 14.29
CA VAL A 25 -40.44 -6.04 14.93
C VAL A 25 -41.95 -5.79 14.92
N LEU A 26 -42.63 -6.01 13.79
CA LEU A 26 -44.09 -5.89 13.69
C LEU A 26 -44.82 -6.86 14.62
N GLY A 27 -44.33 -8.10 14.72
CA GLY A 27 -44.87 -9.12 15.62
C GLY A 27 -44.75 -8.71 17.08
N MET A 28 -43.59 -8.21 17.50
CA MET A 28 -43.38 -7.70 18.87
C MET A 28 -44.30 -6.51 19.18
N VAL A 29 -44.44 -5.56 18.24
CA VAL A 29 -45.39 -4.44 18.38
C VAL A 29 -46.84 -4.94 18.51
N GLY A 30 -47.21 -5.97 17.75
CA GLY A 30 -48.50 -6.63 17.85
C GLY A 30 -48.74 -7.29 19.21
N ILE A 31 -47.74 -8.01 19.74
CA ILE A 31 -47.76 -8.62 21.07
C ILE A 31 -47.92 -7.54 22.14
N THR A 32 -47.14 -6.46 22.08
CA THR A 32 -47.28 -5.31 22.99
C THR A 32 -48.69 -4.72 22.95
N ALA A 33 -49.26 -4.51 21.75
CA ALA A 33 -50.60 -3.96 21.60
C ALA A 33 -51.71 -4.93 22.08
N TYR A 34 -51.44 -6.24 22.10
CA TYR A 34 -52.32 -7.24 22.66
C TYR A 34 -52.21 -7.28 24.18
N THR A 35 -51.01 -7.37 24.76
CA THR A 35 -50.80 -7.49 26.20
C THR A 35 -51.26 -6.26 26.98
N ILE A 36 -51.05 -5.04 26.44
CA ILE A 36 -51.56 -3.78 27.02
C ILE A 36 -53.09 -3.81 27.22
N ARG A 37 -53.84 -4.58 26.41
CA ARG A 37 -55.29 -4.69 26.57
C ARG A 37 -55.72 -5.53 27.77
N TYR A 38 -54.84 -6.39 28.29
CA TYR A 38 -55.15 -7.30 29.39
C TYR A 38 -54.47 -6.90 30.70
N ASP A 39 -53.19 -6.50 30.63
CA ASP A 39 -52.44 -5.96 31.77
C ASP A 39 -51.45 -4.89 31.31
N LEU A 40 -51.45 -3.76 32.02
CA LEU A 40 -50.60 -2.62 31.68
C LEU A 40 -49.13 -2.89 32.04
N GLY A 41 -48.88 -3.68 33.09
CA GLY A 41 -47.53 -4.03 33.55
C GLY A 41 -46.80 -4.91 32.53
N ASP A 42 -47.41 -6.03 32.16
CA ASP A 42 -46.90 -6.94 31.13
C ASP A 42 -46.80 -6.26 29.76
N GLY A 43 -47.74 -5.35 29.47
CA GLY A 43 -47.72 -4.49 28.29
C GLY A 43 -46.48 -3.60 28.20
N LEU A 44 -46.13 -2.92 29.29
CA LEU A 44 -44.94 -2.05 29.37
C LEU A 44 -43.63 -2.84 29.25
N GLN A 45 -43.53 -4.02 29.87
CA GLN A 45 -42.36 -4.88 29.73
C GLN A 45 -42.19 -5.36 28.29
N ALA A 46 -43.26 -5.79 27.63
CA ALA A 46 -43.25 -6.17 26.23
C ALA A 46 -42.86 -4.98 25.33
N ALA A 47 -43.34 -3.78 25.63
CA ALA A 47 -42.98 -2.55 24.91
C ALA A 47 -41.49 -2.23 25.01
N PHE A 48 -40.90 -2.35 26.22
CA PHE A 48 -39.48 -2.13 26.44
C PHE A 48 -38.61 -3.14 25.69
N ALA A 49 -38.99 -4.43 25.73
CA ALA A 49 -38.32 -5.47 24.95
C ALA A 49 -38.42 -5.22 23.43
N ALA A 50 -39.60 -4.83 22.94
CA ALA A 50 -39.82 -4.47 21.54
C ALA A 50 -38.97 -3.28 21.10
N LEU A 51 -38.79 -2.27 21.97
CA LEU A 51 -37.96 -1.11 21.70
C LEU A 51 -36.47 -1.46 21.66
N LEU A 52 -35.98 -2.33 22.56
CA LEU A 52 -34.59 -2.78 22.54
C LEU A 52 -34.27 -3.63 21.31
N VAL A 53 -35.11 -4.61 21.00
CA VAL A 53 -34.93 -5.48 19.82
C VAL A 53 -35.12 -4.67 18.53
N GLY A 54 -36.16 -3.85 18.46
CA GLY A 54 -36.44 -2.97 17.32
C GLY A 54 -35.34 -1.95 17.09
N GLY A 55 -34.83 -1.32 18.14
CA GLY A 55 -33.70 -0.40 18.07
C GLY A 55 -32.42 -1.07 17.59
N SER A 56 -32.13 -2.28 18.07
CA SER A 56 -30.97 -3.07 17.64
C SER A 56 -31.08 -3.49 16.17
N VAL A 57 -32.24 -3.99 15.75
CA VAL A 57 -32.52 -4.36 14.34
C VAL A 57 -32.43 -3.13 13.44
N ALA A 58 -33.02 -2.01 13.83
CA ALA A 58 -32.98 -0.77 13.08
C ALA A 58 -31.54 -0.23 12.95
N MET A 59 -30.73 -0.33 14.01
CA MET A 59 -29.32 0.06 13.99
C MET A 59 -28.50 -0.81 13.04
N VAL A 60 -28.68 -2.14 13.08
CA VAL A 60 -28.02 -3.09 12.16
C VAL A 60 -28.45 -2.82 10.72
N LEU A 61 -29.75 -2.75 10.46
CA LEU A 61 -30.29 -2.56 9.11
C LEU A 61 -29.91 -1.20 8.54
N ARG A 62 -29.89 -0.14 9.37
CA ARG A 62 -29.39 1.18 8.98
C ARG A 62 -27.90 1.15 8.67
N GLY A 63 -27.08 0.44 9.45
CA GLY A 63 -25.65 0.26 9.16
C GLY A 63 -25.42 -0.46 7.83
N VAL A 64 -26.13 -1.56 7.60
CA VAL A 64 -26.05 -2.37 6.37
C VAL A 64 -26.55 -1.59 5.15
N LEU A 65 -27.67 -0.88 5.26
CA LEU A 65 -28.28 -0.14 4.14
C LEU A 65 -27.59 1.20 3.85
N ARG A 66 -26.81 1.73 4.81
CA ARG A 66 -26.00 2.95 4.64
C ARG A 66 -24.53 2.69 4.36
N ALA A 67 -24.06 1.45 4.48
CA ALA A 67 -22.84 1.01 3.81
C ALA A 67 -23.09 1.17 2.30
N GLY A 68 -22.87 2.40 1.83
CA GLY A 68 -23.28 2.90 0.53
C GLY A 68 -22.07 3.04 -0.39
N PRO A 69 -22.31 3.05 -1.70
CA PRO A 69 -21.25 3.03 -2.71
C PRO A 69 -20.29 4.19 -2.48
N ARG A 70 -18.99 3.86 -2.48
CA ARG A 70 -17.93 4.87 -2.50
C ARG A 70 -18.18 5.87 -3.63
N PRO A 71 -17.81 7.15 -3.46
CA PRO A 71 -17.89 8.10 -4.55
C PRO A 71 -17.20 7.49 -5.78
N PRO A 72 -17.85 7.55 -6.96
CA PRO A 72 -17.31 6.91 -8.15
C PRO A 72 -15.95 7.53 -8.47
N LEU A 73 -14.96 6.67 -8.69
CA LEU A 73 -13.60 7.11 -8.95
C LEU A 73 -13.48 7.61 -10.40
N GLY A 74 -12.58 8.56 -10.59
CA GLY A 74 -12.18 9.00 -11.93
C GLY A 74 -13.01 10.12 -12.54
N VAL A 75 -12.58 10.50 -13.75
CA VAL A 75 -13.04 11.67 -14.50
C VAL A 75 -14.15 11.27 -15.46
N VAL A 76 -15.28 11.97 -15.40
CA VAL A 76 -16.41 11.76 -16.30
C VAL A 76 -16.02 12.13 -17.73
N VAL A 77 -16.28 11.23 -18.67
CA VAL A 77 -16.03 11.41 -20.10
C VAL A 77 -17.35 11.52 -20.84
N GLU A 78 -17.67 12.73 -21.30
CA GLU A 78 -18.91 12.99 -22.01
C GLU A 78 -18.94 12.38 -23.43
N GLY A 79 -20.14 12.01 -23.86
CA GLY A 79 -20.42 11.43 -25.18
C GLY A 79 -19.95 12.29 -26.35
N GLU A 80 -20.15 13.60 -26.24
CA GLU A 80 -19.81 14.58 -27.28
C GLU A 80 -18.31 14.84 -27.35
N ALA A 81 -17.62 14.79 -26.21
CA ALA A 81 -16.17 14.95 -26.12
C ALA A 81 -15.43 13.78 -26.78
N GLN A 82 -15.86 12.54 -26.52
CA GLN A 82 -15.21 11.32 -27.05
C GLN A 82 -16.17 10.41 -27.85
N PRO A 83 -16.64 10.85 -29.04
CA PRO A 83 -17.71 10.17 -29.77
C PRO A 83 -17.30 8.80 -30.32
N GLN A 84 -16.01 8.58 -30.61
CA GLN A 84 -15.52 7.31 -31.16
C GLN A 84 -15.48 6.22 -30.08
N LEU A 85 -14.99 6.55 -28.89
CA LEU A 85 -15.00 5.68 -27.72
C LEU A 85 -16.43 5.27 -27.34
N TRP A 86 -17.34 6.24 -27.24
CA TRP A 86 -18.75 5.98 -26.94
C TRP A 86 -19.48 5.18 -28.04
N ARG A 87 -19.15 5.40 -29.31
CA ARG A 87 -19.67 4.59 -30.41
C ARG A 87 -19.20 3.14 -30.30
N ARG A 88 -17.94 2.92 -29.94
CA ARG A 88 -17.40 1.56 -29.72
C ARG A 88 -18.10 0.89 -28.54
N LEU A 89 -18.26 1.60 -27.43
CA LEU A 89 -18.98 1.14 -26.25
C LEU A 89 -20.42 0.70 -26.57
N ARG A 90 -21.17 1.51 -27.32
CA ARG A 90 -22.53 1.16 -27.76
C ARG A 90 -22.57 -0.09 -28.63
N LYS A 91 -21.63 -0.24 -29.58
CA LYS A 91 -21.52 -1.45 -30.40
C LYS A 91 -21.25 -2.70 -29.56
N VAL A 92 -20.40 -2.58 -28.54
CA VAL A 92 -20.12 -3.69 -27.61
C VAL A 92 -21.37 -4.04 -26.80
N ALA A 93 -22.08 -3.04 -26.27
CA ALA A 93 -23.30 -3.26 -25.52
C ALA A 93 -24.40 -3.94 -26.36
N GLU A 94 -24.55 -3.53 -27.62
CA GLU A 94 -25.47 -4.15 -28.57
C GLU A 94 -25.12 -5.63 -28.82
N ALA A 95 -23.84 -5.95 -29.08
CA ALA A 95 -23.38 -7.34 -29.27
C ALA A 95 -23.51 -8.22 -28.01
N ALA A 96 -23.51 -7.57 -26.84
CA ALA A 96 -23.73 -8.20 -25.55
C ALA A 96 -25.22 -8.37 -25.18
N GLU A 97 -26.14 -7.85 -25.99
CA GLU A 97 -27.57 -7.73 -25.67
C GLU A 97 -27.79 -7.04 -24.30
N ALA A 98 -26.93 -6.05 -24.02
CA ALA A 98 -26.85 -5.35 -22.75
C ALA A 98 -27.23 -3.88 -22.92
N THR A 99 -27.73 -3.26 -21.86
CA THR A 99 -27.90 -1.81 -21.80
C THR A 99 -26.52 -1.13 -21.83
N SER A 100 -26.36 -0.01 -22.53
CA SER A 100 -25.14 0.79 -22.41
C SER A 100 -25.04 1.39 -20.99
N PRO A 101 -23.82 1.57 -20.43
CA PRO A 101 -23.66 2.30 -19.18
C PRO A 101 -24.19 3.74 -19.31
N ASP A 102 -24.71 4.28 -18.23
CA ASP A 102 -25.23 5.64 -18.16
C ASP A 102 -24.10 6.67 -18.15
N GLU A 103 -22.96 6.30 -17.55
CA GLU A 103 -21.78 7.16 -17.40
C GLU A 103 -20.48 6.39 -17.72
N LEU A 104 -19.50 7.06 -18.34
CA LEU A 104 -18.14 6.55 -18.53
C LEU A 104 -17.17 7.40 -17.71
N ARG A 105 -16.34 6.76 -16.89
CA ARG A 105 -15.33 7.38 -16.04
C ARG A 105 -13.96 6.83 -16.36
N VAL A 106 -12.99 7.70 -16.58
CA VAL A 106 -11.59 7.30 -16.77
C VAL A 106 -10.86 7.34 -15.43
N THR A 107 -10.09 6.30 -15.11
CA THR A 107 -9.33 6.16 -13.86
C THR A 107 -7.83 5.98 -14.15
N CYS A 108 -6.99 6.16 -13.13
CA CYS A 108 -5.55 5.85 -13.24
C CYS A 108 -5.23 4.34 -13.12
N GLU A 109 -6.15 3.56 -12.56
CA GLU A 109 -5.93 2.13 -12.35
C GLU A 109 -6.00 1.36 -13.68
N PRO A 110 -5.18 0.31 -13.92
CA PRO A 110 -5.18 -0.49 -15.15
C PRO A 110 -6.36 -1.47 -15.20
N THR A 111 -7.55 -1.02 -14.78
CA THR A 111 -8.73 -1.86 -14.60
C THR A 111 -9.89 -1.38 -15.44
N LEU A 112 -10.74 -2.32 -15.85
CA LEU A 112 -12.03 -2.03 -16.45
C LEU A 112 -13.11 -2.63 -15.55
N ARG A 113 -14.04 -1.82 -15.06
CA ARG A 113 -15.10 -2.31 -14.16
C ARG A 113 -16.42 -1.62 -14.42
N MET A 114 -17.47 -2.42 -14.58
CA MET A 114 -18.84 -1.93 -14.54
C MET A 114 -19.29 -1.83 -13.09
N ARG A 115 -19.71 -0.65 -12.67
CA ARG A 115 -20.30 -0.39 -11.38
C ARG A 115 -21.77 -0.04 -11.56
N GLU A 116 -22.57 -0.47 -10.60
CA GLU A 116 -23.98 -0.13 -10.55
C GLU A 116 -24.28 0.42 -9.16
N ARG A 117 -24.85 1.63 -9.09
CA ARG A 117 -25.45 2.11 -7.85
C ARG A 117 -26.67 1.23 -7.57
N THR A 118 -26.74 0.69 -6.37
CA THR A 118 -27.88 -0.15 -5.97
C THR A 118 -28.52 0.36 -4.70
N ARG A 119 -29.82 0.13 -4.56
CA ARG A 119 -30.56 0.36 -3.32
C ARG A 119 -31.07 -0.96 -2.78
N LEU A 120 -31.25 -1.03 -1.45
CA LEU A 120 -31.67 -2.25 -0.75
C LEU A 120 -30.73 -3.43 -1.06
N LEU A 121 -29.42 -3.24 -0.90
CA LEU A 121 -28.39 -4.27 -1.11
C LEU A 121 -28.50 -4.99 -2.47
N GLY A 122 -28.69 -4.25 -3.55
CA GLY A 122 -28.72 -4.84 -4.89
C GLY A 122 -30.10 -5.22 -5.41
N LEU A 123 -31.19 -5.12 -4.64
CA LEU A 123 -32.53 -5.40 -5.17
C LEU A 123 -32.94 -4.42 -6.26
N LEU A 124 -32.82 -3.13 -5.96
CA LEU A 124 -33.19 -2.05 -6.87
C LEU A 124 -31.94 -1.57 -7.63
N ARG A 125 -32.01 -1.61 -8.96
CA ARG A 125 -30.99 -1.08 -9.85
C ARG A 125 -31.10 0.45 -9.91
N GLY A 126 -29.97 1.12 -9.82
CA GLY A 126 -29.82 2.56 -10.09
C GLY A 126 -28.94 2.79 -11.32
N GLU A 127 -28.28 3.94 -11.35
CA GLU A 127 -27.36 4.33 -12.42
C GLU A 127 -26.14 3.41 -12.48
N SER A 128 -25.74 3.07 -13.70
CA SER A 128 -24.58 2.27 -14.04
C SER A 128 -23.48 3.12 -14.63
N HIS A 129 -22.26 2.96 -14.13
CA HIS A 129 -21.09 3.66 -14.64
C HIS A 129 -19.97 2.68 -14.96
N LEU A 130 -19.27 2.91 -16.06
CA LEU A 130 -18.12 2.13 -16.47
C LEU A 130 -16.84 2.87 -16.07
N GLU A 131 -16.00 2.24 -15.25
CA GLU A 131 -14.66 2.70 -14.91
C GLU A 131 -13.68 2.10 -15.92
N LEU A 132 -13.03 2.95 -16.73
CA LEU A 132 -12.03 2.58 -17.73
C LEU A 132 -10.67 3.15 -17.33
N GLY A 133 -9.75 2.24 -17.02
CA GLY A 133 -8.36 2.57 -16.77
C GLY A 133 -7.69 3.20 -17.97
N LEU A 134 -7.13 4.39 -17.78
CA LEU A 134 -6.27 5.04 -18.76
C LEU A 134 -5.10 4.15 -19.21
N PRO A 135 -4.42 3.37 -18.34
CA PRO A 135 -3.31 2.50 -18.74
C PRO A 135 -3.72 1.41 -19.75
N LEU A 136 -4.99 0.99 -19.76
CA LEU A 136 -5.49 0.02 -20.73
C LEU A 136 -5.48 0.58 -22.16
N LEU A 137 -5.63 1.90 -22.31
CA LEU A 137 -5.59 2.56 -23.62
C LEU A 137 -4.17 2.62 -24.22
N ALA A 138 -3.13 2.58 -23.38
CA ALA A 138 -1.74 2.52 -23.82
C ALA A 138 -1.33 1.13 -24.29
N GLY A 139 -1.81 0.07 -23.62
CA GLY A 139 -1.36 -1.30 -23.86
C GLY A 139 -2.19 -2.16 -24.80
N LEU A 140 -3.45 -1.79 -25.05
CA LEU A 140 -4.39 -2.58 -25.85
C LEU A 140 -4.59 -1.99 -27.25
N THR A 141 -4.90 -2.86 -28.22
CA THR A 141 -5.46 -2.44 -29.50
C THR A 141 -6.96 -2.15 -29.38
N VAL A 142 -7.57 -1.56 -30.42
CA VAL A 142 -9.02 -1.32 -30.46
C VAL A 142 -9.80 -2.63 -30.34
N SER A 143 -9.40 -3.69 -31.05
CA SER A 143 -10.04 -5.00 -30.96
C SER A 143 -9.84 -5.67 -29.59
N GLU A 144 -8.65 -5.55 -28.99
CA GLU A 144 -8.40 -6.07 -27.64
C GLU A 144 -9.21 -5.33 -26.58
N LEU A 145 -9.26 -4.00 -26.62
CA LEU A 145 -10.11 -3.20 -25.73
C LEU A 145 -11.58 -3.60 -25.88
N SER A 146 -12.03 -3.89 -27.10
CA SER A 146 -13.40 -4.35 -27.36
C SER A 146 -13.69 -5.70 -26.73
N ALA A 147 -12.71 -6.62 -26.73
CA ALA A 147 -12.82 -7.89 -26.04
C ALA A 147 -12.93 -7.70 -24.51
N VAL A 148 -12.12 -6.81 -23.92
CA VAL A 148 -12.19 -6.51 -22.48
C VAL A 148 -13.52 -5.82 -22.11
N LEU A 149 -13.99 -4.87 -22.94
CA LEU A 149 -15.31 -4.25 -22.79
C LEU A 149 -16.44 -5.27 -22.89
N ALA A 150 -16.36 -6.20 -23.85
CA ALA A 150 -17.36 -7.23 -24.05
C ALA A 150 -17.41 -8.21 -22.87
N ASP A 151 -16.26 -8.58 -22.31
CA ASP A 151 -16.17 -9.39 -21.09
C ASP A 151 -16.86 -8.70 -19.91
N GLU A 152 -16.56 -7.42 -19.69
CA GLU A 152 -17.09 -6.67 -18.56
C GLU A 152 -18.59 -6.33 -18.72
N ILE A 153 -19.03 -5.92 -19.91
CA ILE A 153 -20.44 -5.57 -20.18
C ILE A 153 -21.30 -6.83 -20.31
N GLY A 154 -20.81 -7.85 -21.02
CA GLY A 154 -21.48 -9.13 -21.23
C GLY A 154 -21.57 -9.97 -19.95
N SER A 155 -20.60 -9.81 -19.04
CA SER A 155 -20.79 -10.25 -17.67
C SER A 155 -21.81 -9.34 -16.97
N GLY A 156 -21.65 -8.02 -17.03
CA GLY A 156 -22.44 -6.95 -16.41
C GLY A 156 -23.97 -7.04 -16.45
N GLN A 157 -24.62 -7.28 -17.59
CA GLN A 157 -25.94 -6.65 -17.82
C GLN A 157 -27.06 -7.52 -18.39
N GLY A 158 -27.12 -8.80 -18.04
CA GLY A 158 -28.29 -9.63 -18.36
C GLY A 158 -29.55 -9.19 -17.60
N GLY A 159 -30.73 -9.27 -18.22
CA GLY A 159 -32.01 -9.24 -17.52
C GLY A 159 -32.29 -10.56 -16.78
N GLY A 160 -33.21 -10.54 -15.81
CA GLY A 160 -33.72 -11.75 -15.16
C GLY A 160 -33.12 -12.10 -13.79
N PRO A 161 -33.51 -13.25 -13.20
CA PRO A 161 -33.23 -13.56 -11.81
C PRO A 161 -31.74 -13.83 -11.54
N ASP A 162 -31.01 -14.41 -12.49
CA ASP A 162 -29.58 -14.70 -12.35
C ASP A 162 -28.76 -13.42 -12.14
N ALA A 163 -29.04 -12.39 -12.95
CA ALA A 163 -28.36 -11.10 -12.85
C ALA A 163 -28.72 -10.36 -11.57
N LEU A 164 -29.99 -10.41 -11.15
CA LEU A 164 -30.44 -9.89 -9.86
C LEU A 164 -29.70 -10.58 -8.70
N ALA A 165 -29.59 -11.91 -8.69
CA ALA A 165 -28.90 -12.65 -7.64
C ALA A 165 -27.40 -12.28 -7.55
N VAL A 166 -26.72 -12.10 -8.69
CA VAL A 166 -25.31 -11.68 -8.69
C VAL A 166 -25.14 -10.21 -8.32
N ARG A 167 -26.09 -9.33 -8.67
CA ARG A 167 -26.08 -7.93 -8.24
C ARG A 167 -26.23 -7.81 -6.73
N ILE A 168 -27.17 -8.54 -6.15
CA ILE A 168 -27.32 -8.66 -4.69
C ILE A 168 -26.02 -9.16 -4.07
N ARG A 169 -25.42 -10.22 -4.65
CA ARG A 169 -24.14 -10.76 -4.17
C ARG A 169 -23.07 -9.68 -4.07
N ASN A 170 -22.91 -8.87 -5.12
CA ASN A 170 -21.91 -7.81 -5.14
C ASN A 170 -22.19 -6.73 -4.09
N ALA A 171 -23.44 -6.31 -3.95
CA ALA A 171 -23.84 -5.33 -2.94
C ALA A 171 -23.65 -5.85 -1.50
N VAL A 172 -23.90 -7.14 -1.26
CA VAL A 172 -23.64 -7.79 0.05
C VAL A 172 -22.14 -7.83 0.35
N ILE A 173 -21.29 -8.12 -0.63
CA ILE A 173 -19.82 -8.13 -0.46
C ILE A 173 -19.31 -6.72 -0.15
N GLU A 174 -19.80 -5.72 -0.87
CA GLU A 174 -19.41 -4.32 -0.66
C GLU A 174 -19.85 -3.82 0.72
N ALA A 175 -21.09 -4.10 1.11
CA ALA A 175 -21.59 -3.77 2.45
C ALA A 175 -20.78 -4.46 3.56
N GLU A 176 -20.41 -5.73 3.40
CA GLU A 176 -19.57 -6.46 4.38
C GLU A 176 -18.19 -5.81 4.55
N ARG A 177 -17.61 -5.34 3.44
CA ARG A 177 -16.28 -4.70 3.44
C ARG A 177 -16.30 -3.33 4.12
N ASP A 178 -17.35 -2.54 3.88
CA ASP A 178 -17.48 -1.18 4.42
C ASP A 178 -17.99 -1.15 5.87
N MET A 179 -18.46 -2.28 6.40
CA MET A 179 -18.81 -2.41 7.81
C MET A 179 -17.58 -2.35 8.72
N VAL A 180 -17.65 -1.50 9.73
CA VAL A 180 -16.71 -1.46 10.87
C VAL A 180 -16.98 -2.67 11.78
N GLY A 181 -15.95 -3.17 12.48
CA GLY A 181 -16.03 -4.37 13.32
C GLY A 181 -17.13 -4.35 14.40
N GLY A 182 -17.41 -5.51 14.99
CA GLY A 182 -18.42 -5.68 16.05
C GLY A 182 -19.46 -6.77 15.75
N PRO A 183 -20.47 -6.92 16.63
CA PRO A 183 -21.45 -8.02 16.53
C PRO A 183 -22.31 -7.92 15.27
N THR A 184 -22.55 -6.71 14.76
CA THR A 184 -23.30 -6.46 13.52
C THR A 184 -22.56 -6.97 12.29
N LYS A 185 -21.24 -6.70 12.19
CA LYS A 185 -20.38 -7.22 11.12
C LYS A 185 -20.26 -8.74 11.20
N TRP A 186 -20.07 -9.30 12.40
CA TRP A 186 -19.98 -10.75 12.59
C TRP A 186 -21.23 -11.48 12.07
N LEU A 187 -22.43 -11.01 12.45
CA LEU A 187 -23.69 -11.60 12.00
C LEU A 187 -23.88 -11.43 10.48
N PHE A 188 -23.59 -10.24 9.95
CA PHE A 188 -23.71 -9.97 8.52
C PHE A 188 -22.69 -10.76 7.69
N SER A 189 -21.47 -10.95 8.17
CA SER A 189 -20.45 -11.77 7.53
C SER A 189 -20.88 -13.22 7.39
N GLY A 190 -21.56 -13.79 8.40
CA GLY A 190 -22.16 -15.13 8.27
C GLY A 190 -23.16 -15.22 7.11
N TYR A 191 -24.05 -14.23 7.00
CA TYR A 191 -24.97 -14.11 5.86
C TYR A 191 -24.22 -13.93 4.53
N ALA A 192 -23.23 -13.05 4.48
CA ALA A 192 -22.44 -12.77 3.29
C ALA A 192 -21.70 -14.01 2.79
N VAL A 193 -21.09 -14.80 3.68
CA VAL A 193 -20.43 -16.07 3.34
C VAL A 193 -21.41 -17.07 2.74
N LEU A 194 -22.57 -17.25 3.37
CA LEU A 194 -23.62 -18.14 2.85
C LEU A 194 -24.09 -17.69 1.47
N TYR A 195 -24.40 -16.39 1.32
CA TYR A 195 -24.88 -15.83 0.06
C TYR A 195 -23.82 -15.94 -1.05
N LYS A 196 -22.55 -15.65 -0.75
CA LYS A 196 -21.39 -15.82 -1.65
C LYS A 196 -21.28 -17.25 -2.16
N ARG A 197 -21.37 -18.24 -1.26
CA ARG A 197 -21.26 -19.66 -1.59
C ARG A 197 -22.42 -20.13 -2.47
N PHE A 198 -23.64 -19.70 -2.13
CA PHE A 198 -24.85 -20.11 -2.84
C PHE A 198 -24.91 -19.54 -4.27
N THR A 199 -24.49 -18.29 -4.44
CA THR A 199 -24.51 -17.58 -5.75
C THR A 199 -23.25 -17.79 -6.60
N ALA A 200 -22.21 -18.47 -6.08
CA ALA A 200 -20.96 -18.68 -6.79
C ALA A 200 -21.11 -19.28 -8.21
N PRO A 201 -21.95 -20.30 -8.45
CA PRO A 201 -22.14 -20.84 -9.81
C PRO A 201 -22.78 -19.84 -10.78
N LEU A 202 -23.69 -18.98 -10.30
CA LEU A 202 -24.34 -17.94 -11.10
C LEU A 202 -23.33 -16.87 -11.52
N ALA A 203 -22.50 -16.44 -10.57
CA ALA A 203 -21.41 -15.50 -10.82
C ALA A 203 -20.35 -16.07 -11.77
N ARG A 204 -20.00 -17.36 -11.65
CA ARG A 204 -19.10 -18.04 -12.61
C ARG A 204 -19.68 -18.08 -14.02
N GLY A 205 -20.96 -18.42 -14.14
CA GLY A 205 -21.66 -18.42 -15.44
C GLY A 205 -21.71 -17.03 -16.09
N ARG A 206 -21.71 -15.96 -15.29
CA ARG A 206 -21.64 -14.57 -15.75
C ARG A 206 -20.31 -14.25 -16.44
N VAL A 207 -19.18 -14.67 -15.84
CA VAL A 207 -17.84 -14.51 -16.43
C VAL A 207 -17.75 -15.27 -17.76
N MET A 208 -18.23 -16.52 -17.80
CA MET A 208 -18.23 -17.34 -19.03
C MET A 208 -19.10 -16.73 -20.15
N ARG A 209 -20.19 -16.04 -19.80
CA ARG A 209 -21.02 -15.30 -20.76
C ARG A 209 -20.27 -14.10 -21.33
N GLY A 210 -19.56 -13.34 -20.49
CA GLY A 210 -18.67 -12.26 -20.93
C GLY A 210 -17.62 -12.76 -21.92
N ASP A 211 -16.92 -13.84 -21.57
CA ASP A 211 -15.95 -14.50 -22.45
C ASP A 211 -16.55 -14.89 -23.81
N ALA A 212 -17.77 -15.46 -23.80
CA ALA A 212 -18.45 -15.84 -25.04
C ALA A 212 -18.82 -14.63 -25.91
N VAL A 213 -19.27 -13.52 -25.31
CA VAL A 213 -19.56 -12.26 -26.03
C VAL A 213 -18.26 -11.69 -26.61
N ALA A 214 -17.18 -11.68 -25.83
CA ALA A 214 -15.87 -11.20 -26.27
C ALA A 214 -15.35 -11.98 -27.48
N VAL A 215 -15.50 -13.31 -27.47
CA VAL A 215 -15.14 -14.16 -28.62
C VAL A 215 -15.99 -13.82 -29.84
N ARG A 216 -17.31 -13.67 -29.70
CA ARG A 216 -18.19 -13.33 -30.84
C ARG A 216 -17.85 -11.97 -31.46
N LEU A 217 -17.34 -11.03 -30.66
CA LEU A 217 -17.07 -9.66 -31.12
C LEU A 217 -15.65 -9.50 -31.69
N ALA A 218 -14.65 -10.08 -31.03
CA ALA A 218 -13.24 -9.82 -31.31
C ALA A 218 -12.46 -11.06 -31.79
N GLY A 219 -13.06 -12.24 -31.70
CA GLY A 219 -12.43 -13.51 -32.04
C GLY A 219 -11.66 -14.14 -30.89
N LYS A 220 -11.50 -15.45 -30.97
CA LYS A 220 -10.81 -16.26 -29.95
C LYS A 220 -9.38 -15.78 -29.70
N ARG A 221 -8.58 -15.59 -30.75
CA ARG A 221 -7.18 -15.17 -30.60
C ARG A 221 -7.07 -13.83 -29.87
N THR A 222 -7.87 -12.86 -30.28
CA THR A 222 -7.88 -11.52 -29.68
C THR A 222 -8.35 -11.55 -28.24
N THR A 223 -9.42 -12.28 -27.92
CA THR A 223 -9.89 -12.42 -26.53
C THR A 223 -8.82 -13.05 -25.63
N MET A 224 -8.17 -14.12 -26.10
CA MET A 224 -7.09 -14.76 -25.35
C MET A 224 -5.86 -13.87 -25.21
N ALA A 225 -5.53 -13.06 -26.21
CA ALA A 225 -4.44 -12.10 -26.15
C ALA A 225 -4.75 -10.96 -25.17
N ALA A 226 -5.96 -10.39 -25.24
CA ALA A 226 -6.43 -9.34 -24.35
C ALA A 226 -6.42 -9.77 -22.88
N LEU A 227 -6.84 -11.01 -22.57
CA LEU A 227 -6.80 -11.54 -21.21
C LEU A 227 -5.38 -11.64 -20.66
N ARG A 228 -4.42 -12.10 -21.47
CA ARG A 228 -3.01 -12.16 -21.06
C ARG A 228 -2.40 -10.77 -20.91
N LYS A 229 -2.67 -9.89 -21.87
CA LYS A 229 -2.20 -8.49 -21.82
C LYS A 229 -2.73 -7.76 -20.61
N ARG A 230 -3.99 -7.98 -20.21
CA ARG A 230 -4.54 -7.33 -19.00
C ARG A 230 -3.71 -7.66 -17.75
N VAL A 231 -3.32 -8.92 -17.55
CA VAL A 231 -2.43 -9.31 -16.45
C VAL A 231 -1.06 -8.62 -16.56
N GLY A 232 -0.48 -8.60 -17.77
CA GLY A 232 0.80 -7.90 -18.00
C GLY A 232 0.72 -6.39 -17.79
N LEU A 233 -0.41 -5.75 -18.09
CA LEU A 233 -0.64 -4.33 -17.86
C LEU A 233 -0.85 -4.01 -16.38
N GLU A 234 -1.51 -4.89 -15.62
CA GLU A 234 -1.64 -4.76 -14.17
C GLU A 234 -0.25 -4.81 -13.50
N LEU A 235 0.57 -5.80 -13.84
CA LEU A 235 1.96 -5.92 -13.35
C LEU A 235 2.84 -4.74 -13.79
N GLY A 236 2.77 -4.39 -15.07
CA GLY A 236 3.59 -3.30 -15.61
C GLY A 236 3.21 -1.95 -15.01
N TRP A 237 1.94 -1.72 -14.69
CA TRP A 237 1.50 -0.49 -14.04
C TRP A 237 2.00 -0.38 -12.60
N GLU A 238 2.05 -1.50 -11.87
CA GLU A 238 2.64 -1.58 -10.53
C GLU A 238 4.13 -1.21 -10.57
N ASP A 239 4.90 -1.86 -11.44
CA ASP A 239 6.33 -1.55 -11.65
C ASP A 239 6.52 -0.08 -12.06
N TYR A 240 5.74 0.40 -13.03
CA TYR A 240 5.83 1.77 -13.53
C TYR A 240 5.52 2.81 -12.44
N SER A 241 4.52 2.54 -11.61
CA SER A 241 4.13 3.42 -10.51
C SER A 241 5.21 3.47 -9.43
N ALA A 242 5.76 2.31 -9.07
CA ALA A 242 6.80 2.20 -8.06
C ALA A 242 8.14 2.82 -8.50
N GLU A 243 8.58 2.54 -9.72
CA GLU A 243 9.90 2.94 -10.22
C GLU A 243 9.91 4.37 -10.79
N TYR A 244 8.89 4.77 -11.56
CA TYR A 244 8.93 6.01 -12.35
C TYR A 244 7.99 7.09 -11.83
N LEU A 245 6.74 6.77 -11.49
CA LEU A 245 5.82 7.79 -10.94
C LEU A 245 6.29 8.29 -9.56
N SER A 246 7.03 7.47 -8.81
CA SER A 246 7.68 7.91 -7.56
C SER A 246 8.74 9.00 -7.77
N MET A 247 9.37 9.09 -8.96
CA MET A 247 10.28 10.19 -9.30
C MET A 247 9.55 11.53 -9.30
N ALA A 248 8.35 11.58 -9.86
CA ALA A 248 7.52 12.78 -9.95
C ALA A 248 7.16 13.35 -8.58
N THR A 249 6.75 12.48 -7.66
CA THR A 249 6.44 12.86 -6.28
C THR A 249 7.66 13.42 -5.56
N ARG A 250 8.84 12.83 -5.75
CA ARG A 250 10.08 13.28 -5.11
C ARG A 250 10.51 14.69 -5.53
N VAL A 251 10.41 15.00 -6.83
CA VAL A 251 10.84 16.31 -7.34
C VAL A 251 9.72 17.35 -7.43
N GLY A 252 8.48 16.97 -7.07
CA GLY A 252 7.30 17.81 -7.22
C GLY A 252 7.17 18.33 -8.65
N ARG A 253 7.14 17.41 -9.63
CA ARG A 253 6.85 17.72 -11.04
C ARG A 253 5.81 16.76 -11.61
N THR A 254 4.96 17.25 -12.51
CA THR A 254 3.91 16.45 -13.14
C THR A 254 4.44 15.77 -14.43
N PRO A 255 4.51 14.43 -14.52
CA PRO A 255 4.95 13.76 -15.73
C PRO A 255 3.83 13.62 -16.77
N GLU A 256 4.22 13.28 -18.00
CA GLU A 256 3.29 12.74 -18.98
C GLU A 256 3.03 11.25 -18.70
N ILE A 257 2.03 10.94 -17.88
CA ILE A 257 1.77 9.61 -17.33
C ILE A 257 1.54 8.56 -18.43
N LEU A 258 0.55 8.77 -19.31
CA LEU A 258 0.19 7.77 -20.30
C LEU A 258 1.25 7.60 -21.41
N PRO A 259 1.85 8.67 -21.97
CA PRO A 259 2.98 8.54 -22.89
C PRO A 259 4.18 7.82 -22.27
N GLY A 260 4.50 8.11 -21.00
CA GLY A 260 5.57 7.42 -20.27
C GLY A 260 5.30 5.93 -20.12
N PHE A 261 4.09 5.58 -19.66
CA PHE A 261 3.72 4.16 -19.53
C PHE A 261 3.76 3.43 -20.87
N ARG A 262 3.41 4.08 -21.97
CA ARG A 262 3.53 3.50 -23.31
C ARG A 262 5.00 3.25 -23.69
N ALA A 263 5.89 4.22 -23.45
CA ALA A 263 7.32 4.05 -23.70
C ALA A 263 7.92 2.91 -22.86
N PHE A 264 7.50 2.80 -21.60
CA PHE A 264 7.82 1.68 -20.71
C PHE A 264 7.40 0.32 -21.29
N LEU A 265 6.16 0.20 -21.77
CA LEU A 265 5.64 -1.05 -22.38
C LEU A 265 6.30 -1.41 -23.72
N GLU A 266 6.77 -0.41 -24.47
CA GLU A 266 7.44 -0.59 -25.76
C GLU A 266 8.93 -0.98 -25.60
N HIS A 267 9.52 -0.81 -24.41
CA HIS A 267 10.91 -1.18 -24.13
C HIS A 267 11.14 -2.71 -24.31
N PRO A 268 12.13 -3.16 -25.10
CA PRO A 268 12.29 -4.57 -25.46
C PRO A 268 12.42 -5.53 -24.27
N GLU A 269 13.21 -5.16 -23.26
CA GLU A 269 13.45 -5.99 -22.08
C GLU A 269 12.21 -6.09 -21.20
N ARG A 270 11.51 -4.97 -20.98
CA ARG A 270 10.27 -4.92 -20.19
C ARG A 270 9.18 -5.71 -20.88
N LYS A 271 9.03 -5.57 -22.19
CA LYS A 271 8.03 -6.30 -22.97
C LYS A 271 8.19 -7.82 -22.85
N GLN A 272 9.42 -8.32 -22.88
CA GLN A 272 9.72 -9.75 -22.71
C GLN A 272 9.52 -10.18 -21.25
N GLY A 273 10.07 -9.44 -20.30
CA GLY A 273 9.97 -9.72 -18.87
C GLY A 273 8.51 -9.73 -18.36
N LEU A 274 7.70 -8.75 -18.77
CA LEU A 274 6.28 -8.68 -18.43
C LEU A 274 5.48 -9.82 -19.06
N ALA A 275 5.82 -10.26 -20.28
CA ALA A 275 5.14 -11.39 -20.92
C ALA A 275 5.39 -12.71 -20.17
N GLU A 276 6.63 -12.97 -19.73
CA GLU A 276 6.95 -14.15 -18.93
C GLU A 276 6.37 -14.07 -17.52
N ARG A 277 6.48 -12.92 -16.84
CA ARG A 277 5.84 -12.72 -15.52
C ARG A 277 4.32 -12.84 -15.59
N ALA A 278 3.68 -12.33 -16.64
CA ALA A 278 2.24 -12.50 -16.83
C ALA A 278 1.86 -13.98 -17.00
N LYS A 279 2.68 -14.76 -17.74
CA LYS A 279 2.47 -16.19 -17.91
C LYS A 279 2.64 -16.96 -16.59
N GLU A 280 3.65 -16.61 -15.80
CA GLU A 280 3.87 -17.19 -14.47
C GLU A 280 2.73 -16.84 -13.51
N SER A 281 2.33 -15.57 -13.46
CA SER A 281 1.19 -15.09 -12.66
C SER A 281 -0.10 -15.83 -13.02
N ILE A 282 -0.38 -16.01 -14.32
CA ILE A 282 -1.55 -16.78 -14.77
C ILE A 282 -1.46 -18.25 -14.35
N ALA A 283 -0.27 -18.84 -14.35
CA ALA A 283 -0.08 -20.25 -13.98
C ALA A 283 -0.20 -20.49 -12.46
N THR A 284 0.24 -19.52 -11.66
CA THR A 284 0.23 -19.60 -10.19
C THR A 284 -1.03 -18.99 -9.55
N GLU A 285 -1.87 -18.31 -10.35
CA GLU A 285 -3.11 -17.68 -9.89
C GLU A 285 -4.00 -18.66 -9.11
N LYS A 286 -4.29 -18.30 -7.86
CA LYS A 286 -5.26 -19.02 -7.03
C LYS A 286 -6.62 -18.33 -7.12
N PRO A 287 -7.72 -19.08 -7.25
CA PRO A 287 -9.05 -18.49 -7.30
C PRO A 287 -9.36 -17.78 -5.98
N ALA A 288 -9.59 -16.46 -6.04
CA ALA A 288 -9.91 -15.64 -4.87
C ALA A 288 -11.21 -16.10 -4.17
N ASP A 289 -12.16 -16.63 -4.93
CA ASP A 289 -13.34 -17.32 -4.41
C ASP A 289 -13.86 -18.36 -5.40
N ALA A 290 -14.81 -19.19 -4.97
CA ALA A 290 -15.43 -20.19 -5.84
C ALA A 290 -16.22 -19.58 -7.02
N ALA A 291 -16.48 -18.28 -7.03
CA ALA A 291 -17.32 -17.61 -8.02
C ALA A 291 -16.50 -17.08 -9.20
N ARG A 292 -15.22 -16.79 -9.02
CA ARG A 292 -14.33 -16.22 -10.03
C ARG A 292 -13.36 -17.28 -10.57
N PRO A 293 -13.53 -17.72 -11.83
CA PRO A 293 -12.57 -18.61 -12.47
C PRO A 293 -11.26 -17.87 -12.71
N THR A 294 -10.13 -18.57 -12.57
CA THR A 294 -8.81 -18.01 -12.85
C THR A 294 -8.65 -17.72 -14.34
N VAL A 295 -7.71 -16.85 -14.71
CA VAL A 295 -7.38 -16.56 -16.11
C VAL A 295 -6.98 -17.84 -16.84
N ALA A 296 -6.22 -18.74 -16.21
CA ALA A 296 -5.87 -20.04 -16.79
C ALA A 296 -7.11 -20.88 -17.13
N GLN A 297 -8.08 -20.98 -16.21
CA GLN A 297 -9.33 -21.71 -16.43
C GLN A 297 -10.14 -21.10 -17.58
N ARG A 298 -10.20 -19.77 -17.68
CA ARG A 298 -10.88 -19.05 -18.76
C ARG A 298 -10.20 -19.31 -20.10
N LEU A 299 -8.88 -19.22 -20.16
CA LEU A 299 -8.10 -19.51 -21.37
C LEU A 299 -8.33 -20.95 -21.85
N ASP A 300 -8.44 -21.93 -20.95
CA ASP A 300 -8.74 -23.32 -21.31
C ASP A 300 -10.14 -23.52 -21.88
N VAL A 301 -11.12 -22.77 -21.40
CA VAL A 301 -12.47 -22.76 -22.00
C VAL A 301 -12.43 -22.13 -23.39
N LEU A 302 -11.77 -20.97 -23.51
CA LEU A 302 -11.63 -20.23 -24.76
C LEU A 302 -10.88 -21.01 -25.85
N LYS A 303 -9.96 -21.92 -25.49
CA LYS A 303 -9.29 -22.83 -26.45
C LYS A 303 -10.28 -23.65 -27.28
N ARG A 304 -11.50 -23.93 -26.77
CA ARG A 304 -12.53 -24.71 -27.47
C ARG A 304 -13.45 -23.86 -28.36
N ALA A 305 -13.34 -22.54 -28.29
CA ALA A 305 -14.08 -21.66 -29.19
C ALA A 305 -13.54 -21.77 -30.62
N SER A 306 -14.39 -21.46 -31.60
CA SER A 306 -14.10 -21.60 -33.04
C SER A 306 -14.32 -20.32 -33.86
N HIS A 307 -14.82 -19.24 -33.25
CA HIS A 307 -15.11 -18.00 -33.98
C HIS A 307 -13.87 -17.09 -34.04
N GLU A 308 -13.61 -16.56 -35.23
CA GLU A 308 -12.69 -15.47 -35.51
C GLU A 308 -13.41 -14.49 -36.47
N PRO A 309 -13.27 -13.17 -36.28
CA PRO A 309 -13.87 -12.18 -37.15
C PRO A 309 -13.09 -12.05 -38.46
N ASP A 310 -13.76 -11.52 -39.50
CA ASP A 310 -13.13 -11.26 -40.80
C ASP A 310 -12.10 -10.12 -40.74
N GLU A 311 -12.29 -9.14 -39.84
CA GLU A 311 -11.40 -7.99 -39.67
C GLU A 311 -11.11 -7.72 -38.19
N THR A 312 -9.84 -7.44 -37.88
CA THR A 312 -9.38 -6.92 -36.58
C THR A 312 -8.86 -5.49 -36.71
N ASP A 313 -9.15 -4.65 -35.72
CA ASP A 313 -8.61 -3.30 -35.62
C ASP A 313 -7.42 -3.29 -34.66
N ASP A 314 -6.23 -3.42 -35.25
CA ASP A 314 -4.95 -3.50 -34.53
C ASP A 314 -4.36 -2.12 -34.20
N ARG A 315 -5.07 -1.03 -34.52
CA ARG A 315 -4.66 0.30 -34.08
C ARG A 315 -4.63 0.36 -32.54
N PRO A 316 -3.73 1.15 -31.93
CA PRO A 316 -3.74 1.37 -30.49
C PRO A 316 -5.11 1.88 -30.03
N ALA A 317 -5.60 1.42 -28.89
CA ALA A 317 -6.88 1.83 -28.33
C ALA A 317 -6.96 3.35 -28.10
N LEU A 318 -5.81 4.00 -27.86
CA LEU A 318 -5.67 5.45 -27.83
C LEU A 318 -6.22 6.16 -29.08
N ALA A 319 -6.28 5.49 -30.23
CA ALA A 319 -6.86 6.04 -31.46
C ALA A 319 -8.37 6.29 -31.37
N LEU A 320 -9.06 5.78 -30.34
CA LEU A 320 -10.47 6.08 -30.05
C LEU A 320 -10.66 7.44 -29.36
N ILE A 321 -9.57 8.05 -28.89
CA ILE A 321 -9.59 9.38 -28.27
C ILE A 321 -9.46 10.41 -29.40
N ARG A 322 -10.35 11.40 -29.41
CA ARG A 322 -10.50 12.36 -30.51
C ARG A 322 -9.25 13.23 -30.68
N GLU A 323 -8.79 13.86 -29.60
CA GLU A 323 -7.60 14.71 -29.59
C GLU A 323 -6.65 14.24 -28.47
N PRO A 324 -5.92 13.12 -28.66
CA PRO A 324 -5.13 12.51 -27.59
C PRO A 324 -4.11 13.46 -26.95
N ARG A 325 -3.51 14.35 -27.75
CA ARG A 325 -2.51 15.34 -27.27
C ARG A 325 -3.11 16.41 -26.34
N ARG A 326 -4.42 16.66 -26.41
CA ARG A 326 -5.11 17.66 -25.58
C ARG A 326 -5.90 17.00 -24.46
N ASP A 327 -6.66 15.98 -24.80
CA ASP A 327 -7.64 15.38 -23.90
C ASP A 327 -6.98 14.47 -22.85
N ILE A 328 -5.85 13.80 -23.18
CA ILE A 328 -5.14 12.95 -22.21
C ILE A 328 -4.51 13.77 -21.08
N PRO A 329 -3.70 14.82 -21.35
CA PRO A 329 -3.18 15.68 -20.28
C PRO A 329 -4.28 16.25 -19.39
N ALA A 330 -5.39 16.72 -19.97
CA ALA A 330 -6.51 17.27 -19.21
C ALA A 330 -7.22 16.23 -18.32
N ILE A 331 -7.24 14.96 -18.73
CA ILE A 331 -7.75 13.86 -17.90
C ILE A 331 -6.74 13.53 -16.80
N GLU A 332 -5.45 13.44 -17.12
CA GLU A 332 -4.37 13.21 -16.15
C GLU A 332 -4.38 14.27 -15.04
N ASP A 333 -4.44 15.56 -15.39
CA ASP A 333 -4.45 16.67 -14.43
C ASP A 333 -5.64 16.59 -13.46
N ARG A 334 -6.81 16.14 -13.94
CA ARG A 334 -8.01 15.96 -13.11
C ARG A 334 -7.99 14.69 -12.26
N LEU A 335 -7.11 13.74 -12.59
CA LEU A 335 -6.93 12.50 -11.84
C LEU A 335 -5.88 12.64 -10.73
N LEU A 336 -4.99 13.64 -10.83
CA LEU A 336 -4.04 13.97 -9.77
C LEU A 336 -4.79 14.47 -8.54
N VAL A 337 -4.52 13.82 -7.40
CA VAL A 337 -5.10 14.19 -6.10
C VAL A 337 -4.43 15.44 -5.52
N GLU A 338 -3.13 15.60 -5.82
CA GLU A 338 -2.28 16.71 -5.38
C GLU A 338 -1.65 17.39 -6.59
N ASP A 339 -1.56 18.71 -6.55
CA ASP A 339 -0.84 19.48 -7.57
C ASP A 339 0.67 19.21 -7.41
N LEU A 340 1.21 18.36 -8.28
CA LEU A 340 2.63 18.04 -8.34
C LEU A 340 3.43 19.13 -9.08
N GLY A 341 2.87 20.32 -9.30
CA GLY A 341 3.58 21.43 -9.92
C GLY A 341 3.70 21.30 -11.45
N GLU A 342 4.69 21.98 -12.02
CA GLU A 342 4.84 22.13 -13.47
C GLU A 342 4.97 20.78 -14.19
N ARG A 343 4.36 20.71 -15.39
CA ARG A 343 4.43 19.54 -16.26
C ARG A 343 5.81 19.44 -16.92
N THR A 344 6.50 18.33 -16.68
CA THR A 344 7.89 18.12 -17.12
C THR A 344 8.02 16.86 -17.97
N PRO A 345 8.72 16.91 -19.12
CA PRO A 345 9.02 15.73 -19.93
C PRO A 345 9.86 14.70 -19.17
N TRP A 346 9.67 13.42 -19.48
CA TRP A 346 10.36 12.31 -18.82
C TRP A 346 11.90 12.41 -18.75
N PRO A 347 12.62 12.79 -19.82
CA PRO A 347 14.08 12.92 -19.75
C PRO A 347 14.54 13.98 -18.73
N GLU A 348 13.82 15.09 -18.63
CA GLU A 348 14.14 16.15 -17.67
C GLU A 348 13.74 15.77 -16.25
N LEU A 349 12.60 15.09 -16.10
CA LEU A 349 12.17 14.56 -14.80
C LEU A 349 13.16 13.54 -14.24
N ALA A 350 13.69 12.64 -15.08
CA ALA A 350 14.73 11.69 -14.70
C ALA A 350 16.04 12.39 -14.30
N ARG A 351 16.41 13.49 -14.99
CA ARG A 351 17.57 14.32 -14.62
C ARG A 351 17.40 14.96 -13.25
N LEU A 352 16.24 15.55 -13.00
CA LEU A 352 15.93 16.19 -11.72
C LEU A 352 15.88 15.16 -10.58
N ALA A 353 15.21 14.03 -10.81
CA ALA A 353 15.06 12.98 -9.81
C ALA A 353 16.40 12.30 -9.51
N GLY A 354 17.17 11.95 -10.55
CA GLY A 354 18.51 11.40 -10.39
C GLY A 354 19.44 12.34 -9.62
N ARG A 355 19.44 13.64 -9.96
CA ARG A 355 20.19 14.67 -9.21
C ARG A 355 19.77 14.76 -7.75
N HIS A 356 18.48 14.71 -7.47
CA HIS A 356 17.96 14.72 -6.11
C HIS A 356 18.43 13.48 -5.34
N ASP A 357 18.31 12.29 -5.93
CA ASP A 357 18.66 11.01 -5.28
C ASP A 357 20.14 10.93 -4.92
N VAL A 358 21.03 11.33 -5.84
CA VAL A 358 22.47 11.34 -5.56
C VAL A 358 22.85 12.41 -4.54
N ALA A 359 22.15 13.55 -4.51
CA ALA A 359 22.38 14.58 -3.51
C ALA A 359 21.94 14.12 -2.10
N VAL A 360 20.80 13.41 -1.98
CA VAL A 360 20.35 12.84 -0.70
C VAL A 360 21.38 11.84 -0.18
N LYS A 361 21.81 10.88 -1.00
CA LYS A 361 22.82 9.88 -0.62
C LYS A 361 24.18 10.51 -0.31
N ALA A 362 24.59 11.52 -1.06
CA ALA A 362 25.80 12.27 -0.77
C ALA A 362 25.70 13.02 0.58
N GLY A 363 24.52 13.54 0.92
CA GLY A 363 24.24 14.13 2.24
C GLY A 363 24.25 13.09 3.36
N GLU A 364 23.75 11.88 3.12
CA GLU A 364 23.83 10.75 4.05
C GLU A 364 25.30 10.34 4.32
N LEU A 365 26.14 10.34 3.29
CA LEU A 365 27.59 10.14 3.46
C LEU A 365 28.19 11.22 4.36
N SER A 366 27.87 12.49 4.10
CA SER A 366 28.35 13.60 4.91
C SER A 366 27.88 13.50 6.37
N SER A 367 26.62 13.12 6.61
CA SER A 367 26.12 12.84 7.97
C SER A 367 26.86 11.70 8.64
N ALA A 368 27.13 10.60 7.93
CA ALA A 368 27.87 9.47 8.45
C ALA A 368 29.29 9.88 8.88
N VAL A 369 29.99 10.66 8.05
CA VAL A 369 31.32 11.19 8.38
C VAL A 369 31.26 12.07 9.64
N GLU A 370 30.32 13.01 9.71
CA GLU A 370 30.18 13.91 10.87
C GLU A 370 29.86 13.16 12.17
N GLN A 371 29.06 12.09 12.09
CA GLN A 371 28.65 11.29 13.25
C GLN A 371 29.68 10.20 13.63
N SER A 372 30.61 9.86 12.73
CA SER A 372 31.57 8.75 12.95
C SER A 372 32.65 9.04 14.00
N GLY A 373 32.88 10.31 14.36
CA GLY A 373 33.99 10.71 15.23
C GLY A 373 35.38 10.60 14.58
N VAL A 374 35.49 10.14 13.33
CA VAL A 374 36.74 10.10 12.58
C VAL A 374 37.19 11.52 12.25
N SER A 375 38.48 11.83 12.48
CA SER A 375 39.07 13.16 12.22
C SER A 375 39.26 13.42 10.71
N THR A 376 38.14 13.57 10.00
CA THR A 376 38.05 13.71 8.54
C THR A 376 36.94 14.68 8.17
N GLU A 377 37.18 15.54 7.19
CA GLU A 377 36.15 16.40 6.63
C GLU A 377 35.20 15.60 5.70
N PRO A 378 33.91 15.95 5.59
CA PRO A 378 32.93 15.24 4.76
C PRO A 378 33.12 15.46 3.24
N THR A 379 34.30 15.89 2.81
CA THR A 379 34.69 16.07 1.41
C THR A 379 35.11 14.75 0.78
N LEU A 380 35.00 14.62 -0.56
CA LEU A 380 35.46 13.42 -1.26
C LEU A 380 36.94 13.11 -0.98
N VAL A 381 37.83 14.12 -0.92
CA VAL A 381 39.23 13.92 -0.53
C VAL A 381 39.37 13.43 0.91
N GLY A 382 38.58 13.97 1.85
CA GLY A 382 38.55 13.52 3.23
C GLY A 382 38.16 12.05 3.32
N VAL A 383 37.02 11.68 2.74
CA VAL A 383 36.49 10.31 2.73
C VAL A 383 37.49 9.33 2.10
N LEU A 384 38.08 9.68 0.94
CA LEU A 384 39.11 8.83 0.31
C LEU A 384 40.35 8.67 1.21
N THR A 385 40.73 9.72 1.93
CA THR A 385 41.87 9.65 2.86
C THR A 385 41.57 8.71 4.04
N ALA A 386 40.36 8.74 4.59
CA ALA A 386 39.93 7.84 5.65
C ALA A 386 39.90 6.38 5.16
N ILE A 387 39.35 6.13 3.96
CA ILE A 387 39.37 4.80 3.33
C ILE A 387 40.82 4.31 3.16
N HIS A 388 41.74 5.18 2.75
CA HIS A 388 43.16 4.81 2.60
C HIS A 388 43.83 4.42 3.93
N ARG A 389 43.38 4.99 5.05
CA ARG A 389 43.83 4.64 6.41
C ARG A 389 43.21 3.35 6.95
N GLY A 390 42.18 2.83 6.29
CA GLY A 390 41.43 1.66 6.73
C GLY A 390 40.28 1.98 7.70
N GLU A 391 39.85 3.24 7.77
CA GLU A 391 38.81 3.75 8.69
C GLU A 391 37.39 3.64 8.07
N THR A 392 37.20 2.79 7.05
CA THR A 392 35.92 2.66 6.30
C THR A 392 34.75 2.23 7.17
N ALA A 393 34.97 1.24 8.04
CA ALA A 393 33.92 0.70 8.91
C ALA A 393 33.46 1.77 9.91
N ASP A 394 34.41 2.46 10.56
CA ASP A 394 34.12 3.53 11.51
C ASP A 394 33.34 4.68 10.84
N LEU A 395 33.73 5.06 9.63
CA LEU A 395 33.12 6.16 8.89
C LEU A 395 31.66 5.88 8.52
N ILE A 396 31.34 4.64 8.12
CA ILE A 396 30.00 4.30 7.65
C ILE A 396 29.10 3.72 8.74
N ASN A 397 29.66 3.35 9.90
CA ASN A 397 28.92 2.76 11.01
C ASN A 397 27.63 3.52 11.37
N PRO A 398 27.59 4.87 11.41
CA PRO A 398 26.35 5.60 11.70
C PRO A 398 25.24 5.46 10.64
N ALA A 399 25.60 5.09 9.40
CA ALA A 399 24.66 4.88 8.30
C ALA A 399 24.20 3.42 8.17
N LEU A 400 24.83 2.49 8.87
CA LEU A 400 24.43 1.08 8.87
C LEU A 400 23.15 0.88 9.70
N ASN A 401 22.39 -0.15 9.35
CA ASN A 401 21.28 -0.57 10.19
C ASN A 401 21.83 -1.17 11.50
N PRO A 402 21.54 -0.58 12.67
CA PRO A 402 22.10 -1.05 13.94
C PRO A 402 21.58 -2.44 14.36
N GLY A 403 20.53 -2.97 13.70
CA GLY A 403 20.02 -4.33 13.90
C GLY A 403 20.59 -5.39 12.96
N LEU A 404 21.66 -5.10 12.21
CA LEU A 404 22.32 -6.06 11.31
C LEU A 404 22.96 -7.23 12.09
N ALA A 405 22.85 -8.45 11.55
CA ALA A 405 23.55 -9.61 12.10
C ALA A 405 25.08 -9.46 11.91
N PRO A 406 25.92 -9.86 12.89
CA PRO A 406 27.37 -9.65 12.83
C PRO A 406 28.03 -10.19 11.57
N GLU A 407 27.52 -11.28 10.98
CA GLU A 407 28.10 -11.90 9.78
C GLU A 407 27.86 -11.08 8.50
N LEU A 408 26.88 -10.16 8.51
CA LEU A 408 26.52 -9.33 7.37
C LEU A 408 27.12 -7.92 7.45
N VAL A 409 27.74 -7.55 8.57
CA VAL A 409 28.26 -6.19 8.80
C VAL A 409 29.34 -5.85 7.79
N ASP A 410 30.32 -6.73 7.56
CA ASP A 410 31.42 -6.47 6.63
C ASP A 410 30.93 -6.26 5.19
N GLU A 411 29.95 -7.06 4.74
CA GLU A 411 29.33 -6.90 3.42
C GLU A 411 28.53 -5.59 3.35
N ALA A 412 27.75 -5.29 4.39
CA ALA A 412 26.98 -4.05 4.48
C ALA A 412 27.86 -2.80 4.50
N VAL A 413 29.01 -2.82 5.19
CA VAL A 413 30.01 -1.73 5.17
C VAL A 413 30.46 -1.46 3.74
N VAL A 414 30.85 -2.50 3.01
CA VAL A 414 31.35 -2.37 1.64
C VAL A 414 30.24 -1.85 0.71
N ASP A 415 29.04 -2.43 0.78
CA ASP A 415 27.96 -2.08 -0.13
C ASP A 415 27.41 -0.67 0.16
N THR A 416 27.19 -0.32 1.44
CA THR A 416 26.74 1.03 1.84
C THR A 416 27.78 2.08 1.49
N MET A 417 29.07 1.84 1.79
CA MET A 417 30.13 2.79 1.41
C MET A 417 30.24 2.91 -0.12
N THR A 418 30.12 1.81 -0.86
CA THR A 418 30.15 1.84 -2.34
C THR A 418 29.01 2.69 -2.89
N GLU A 419 27.79 2.48 -2.40
CA GLU A 419 26.60 3.22 -2.83
C GLU A 419 26.72 4.72 -2.50
N LEU A 420 27.06 5.05 -1.26
CA LEU A 420 27.13 6.44 -0.79
C LEU A 420 28.30 7.22 -1.41
N LEU A 421 29.50 6.62 -1.50
CA LEU A 421 30.64 7.22 -2.18
C LEU A 421 30.39 7.35 -3.69
N GLY A 422 29.78 6.33 -4.31
CA GLY A 422 29.38 6.36 -5.72
C GLY A 422 28.42 7.51 -6.01
N ALA A 423 27.40 7.67 -5.17
CA ALA A 423 26.45 8.79 -5.26
C ALA A 423 27.13 10.16 -5.06
N ALA A 424 28.03 10.29 -4.09
CA ALA A 424 28.77 11.53 -3.86
C ALA A 424 29.65 11.93 -5.06
N VAL A 425 30.29 10.96 -5.72
CA VAL A 425 31.04 11.20 -6.97
C VAL A 425 30.10 11.64 -8.10
N VAL A 426 28.94 11.00 -8.25
CA VAL A 426 27.97 11.38 -9.28
C VAL A 426 27.38 12.76 -9.01
N ASP A 427 27.01 13.09 -7.77
CA ASP A 427 26.52 14.42 -7.40
C ASP A 427 27.55 15.52 -7.71
N ALA A 428 28.83 15.28 -7.41
CA ALA A 428 29.93 16.18 -7.76
C ALA A 428 30.04 16.40 -9.29
N LEU A 429 29.92 15.34 -10.09
CA LEU A 429 29.94 15.42 -11.55
C LEU A 429 28.70 16.11 -12.14
N VAL A 430 27.52 15.85 -11.58
CA VAL A 430 26.26 16.46 -12.02
C VAL A 430 26.23 17.94 -11.70
N ARG A 431 26.69 18.35 -10.52
CA ARG A 431 26.78 19.77 -10.11
C ARG A 431 27.82 20.56 -10.90
N SER A 432 28.88 19.91 -11.36
CA SER A 432 29.88 20.51 -12.23
C SER A 432 29.51 20.43 -13.72
N GLU A 433 28.28 19.99 -14.05
CA GLU A 433 27.77 19.83 -15.42
C GLU A 433 28.62 18.88 -16.29
N ARG A 434 29.35 17.95 -15.65
CA ARG A 434 30.21 16.96 -16.31
C ARG A 434 29.53 15.62 -16.55
N ALA A 435 28.46 15.35 -15.83
CA ALA A 435 27.59 14.19 -16.03
C ALA A 435 26.11 14.60 -15.90
N HIS A 436 25.22 13.77 -16.43
CA HIS A 436 23.78 13.90 -16.20
C HIS A 436 23.14 12.51 -16.16
N HIS A 437 21.99 12.42 -15.50
CA HIS A 437 21.19 11.21 -15.52
C HIS A 437 20.42 11.13 -16.84
N GLU A 438 20.41 9.95 -17.46
CA GLU A 438 19.59 9.63 -18.61
C GLU A 438 18.54 8.58 -18.22
N LEU A 439 17.31 8.84 -18.65
CA LEU A 439 16.20 7.93 -18.44
C LEU A 439 16.44 6.62 -19.19
N ASP A 440 16.33 5.52 -18.46
CA ASP A 440 16.24 4.18 -19.02
C ASP A 440 14.90 3.58 -18.59
N TRP A 441 14.15 3.01 -19.53
CA TRP A 441 12.91 2.27 -19.23
C TRP A 441 13.19 0.81 -18.86
N GLY A 442 14.39 0.31 -19.14
CA GLY A 442 14.88 -1.02 -18.77
C GLY A 442 15.24 -1.17 -17.31
N GLY A 443 15.59 -0.08 -16.61
CA GLY A 443 16.14 -0.13 -15.26
C GLY A 443 16.36 1.25 -14.62
N PRO A 444 17.26 1.37 -13.64
CA PRO A 444 17.58 2.65 -13.03
C PRO A 444 18.18 3.62 -14.06
N SER A 445 18.03 4.93 -13.82
CA SER A 445 18.64 5.96 -14.68
C SER A 445 20.14 5.72 -14.83
N THR A 446 20.65 5.79 -16.05
CA THR A 446 22.09 5.65 -16.31
C THR A 446 22.77 7.00 -16.15
N VAL A 447 23.99 7.02 -15.63
CA VAL A 447 24.78 8.27 -15.54
C VAL A 447 25.61 8.38 -16.81
N GLN A 448 25.41 9.44 -17.58
CA GLN A 448 26.22 9.72 -18.77
C GLN A 448 27.15 10.91 -18.56
N LEU A 449 28.41 10.71 -18.91
CA LEU A 449 29.40 11.78 -18.99
C LEU A 449 29.12 12.68 -20.20
N THR A 450 29.66 13.90 -20.17
CA THR A 450 29.57 14.87 -21.28
C THR A 450 30.15 14.36 -22.60
N ASP A 451 31.01 13.34 -22.57
CA ASP A 451 31.56 12.68 -23.76
C ASP A 451 30.70 11.52 -24.30
N GLY A 452 29.54 11.26 -23.68
CA GLY A 452 28.58 10.22 -24.07
C GLY A 452 28.90 8.83 -23.52
N ARG A 453 29.94 8.68 -22.69
CA ARG A 453 30.23 7.40 -22.01
C ARG A 453 29.33 7.23 -20.80
N ALA A 454 28.76 6.03 -20.65
CA ALA A 454 28.07 5.64 -19.42
C ALA A 454 29.08 5.43 -18.28
N LEU A 455 28.77 5.98 -17.11
CA LEU A 455 29.52 5.81 -15.88
C LEU A 455 28.73 4.88 -14.95
N ASP A 456 29.39 3.82 -14.51
CA ASP A 456 28.91 2.94 -13.44
C ASP A 456 29.64 3.34 -12.15
N PRO A 457 28.97 4.05 -11.22
CA PRO A 457 29.62 4.58 -10.03
C PRO A 457 30.13 3.46 -9.12
N ASP A 458 29.37 2.38 -8.97
CA ASP A 458 29.72 1.27 -8.11
C ASP A 458 30.97 0.56 -8.64
N LYS A 459 31.03 0.29 -9.95
CA LYS A 459 32.25 -0.28 -10.57
C LYS A 459 33.46 0.63 -10.45
N LEU A 460 33.27 1.95 -10.37
CA LEU A 460 34.35 2.92 -10.22
C LEU A 460 34.92 2.87 -8.79
N VAL A 461 34.07 2.89 -7.76
CA VAL A 461 34.51 3.08 -6.37
C VAL A 461 34.72 1.78 -5.59
N ARG A 462 33.91 0.73 -5.85
CA ARG A 462 33.93 -0.53 -5.09
C ARG A 462 35.31 -1.17 -4.94
N PRO A 463 36.17 -1.22 -5.98
CA PRO A 463 37.51 -1.80 -5.83
C PRO A 463 38.37 -1.10 -4.76
N ALA A 464 38.24 0.22 -4.62
CA ALA A 464 39.00 0.99 -3.64
C ALA A 464 38.39 0.90 -2.23
N VAL A 465 37.08 0.66 -2.13
CA VAL A 465 36.40 0.36 -0.86
C VAL A 465 36.85 -1.01 -0.33
N LEU A 466 37.00 -2.01 -1.21
CA LEU A 466 37.48 -3.36 -0.87
C LEU A 466 38.97 -3.42 -0.53
N ASP A 467 39.81 -2.66 -1.25
CA ASP A 467 41.26 -2.61 -1.00
C ASP A 467 41.75 -1.14 -0.87
N PRO A 468 42.03 -0.68 0.36
CA PRO A 468 42.57 0.66 0.64
C PRO A 468 43.83 1.03 -0.16
N ARG A 469 44.58 0.04 -0.66
CA ARG A 469 45.79 0.26 -1.49
C ARG A 469 45.46 0.79 -2.88
N LEU A 470 44.22 0.62 -3.35
CA LEU A 470 43.76 1.08 -4.65
C LEU A 470 43.25 2.54 -4.63
N VAL A 471 43.08 3.15 -3.46
CA VAL A 471 42.62 4.54 -3.31
C VAL A 471 43.47 5.55 -4.10
N PRO A 472 44.82 5.51 -4.12
CA PRO A 472 45.61 6.42 -4.96
C PRO A 472 45.35 6.26 -6.47
N GLY A 473 44.92 5.07 -6.90
CA GLY A 473 44.46 4.81 -8.26
C GLY A 473 43.11 5.48 -8.53
N LEU A 474 42.14 5.29 -7.64
CA LEU A 474 40.82 5.92 -7.70
C LEU A 474 40.94 7.45 -7.70
N HIS A 475 41.70 8.03 -6.78
CA HIS A 475 41.92 9.48 -6.70
C HIS A 475 42.41 10.05 -8.04
N ARG A 476 43.42 9.44 -8.67
CA ARG A 476 43.90 9.87 -10.00
C ARG A 476 42.83 9.75 -11.08
N HIS A 477 42.00 8.71 -11.03
CA HIS A 477 40.92 8.51 -11.99
C HIS A 477 39.83 9.58 -11.83
N LEU A 478 39.43 9.90 -10.60
CA LEU A 478 38.46 10.96 -10.30
C LEU A 478 38.95 12.34 -10.78
N VAL A 479 40.24 12.66 -10.56
CA VAL A 479 40.87 13.87 -11.10
C VAL A 479 40.82 13.91 -12.63
N HIS A 480 41.08 12.78 -13.30
CA HIS A 480 41.00 12.69 -14.76
C HIS A 480 39.58 12.86 -15.30
N LEU A 481 38.58 12.36 -14.58
CA LEU A 481 37.15 12.59 -14.88
C LEU A 481 36.71 14.04 -14.58
N GLY A 482 37.53 14.81 -13.87
CA GLY A 482 37.25 16.20 -13.50
C GLY A 482 36.29 16.34 -12.31
N VAL A 483 36.26 15.34 -11.43
CA VAL A 483 35.47 15.38 -10.18
C VAL A 483 36.06 16.45 -9.25
N PRO A 484 35.28 17.44 -8.77
CA PRO A 484 35.72 18.36 -7.73
C PRO A 484 35.83 17.59 -6.41
N LEU A 485 37.07 17.32 -5.97
CA LEU A 485 37.32 16.46 -4.80
C LEU A 485 37.11 17.16 -3.46
N ASP A 486 37.01 18.49 -3.46
CA ASP A 486 36.58 19.34 -2.36
C ASP A 486 35.05 19.35 -2.18
N HIS A 487 34.32 18.67 -3.08
CA HIS A 487 32.87 18.57 -3.00
C HIS A 487 32.41 17.81 -1.75
N ALA A 488 31.41 18.37 -1.09
CA ALA A 488 30.63 17.76 -0.02
C ALA A 488 29.18 18.26 -0.14
N GLN A 489 28.21 17.42 0.21
CA GLN A 489 26.87 17.91 0.51
C GLN A 489 26.81 18.38 1.96
N PRO A 490 25.88 19.29 2.32
CA PRO A 490 25.49 19.44 3.70
C PRO A 490 25.04 18.08 4.24
N ALA A 491 25.42 17.76 5.48
CA ALA A 491 24.88 16.59 6.17
C ALA A 491 23.35 16.58 6.04
N ALA A 492 22.81 15.46 5.62
CA ALA A 492 21.38 15.28 5.50
C ALA A 492 20.72 15.58 6.85
N GLU A 493 19.69 16.44 6.85
CA GLU A 493 18.82 16.59 8.01
C GLU A 493 18.27 15.22 8.38
N GLU A 494 18.39 14.83 9.65
CA GLU A 494 17.84 13.54 10.10
C GLU A 494 16.34 13.52 9.80
N PRO A 495 15.85 12.60 8.94
CA PRO A 495 14.43 12.58 8.60
C PRO A 495 13.60 12.30 9.85
N GLU A 496 12.40 12.90 9.91
CA GLU A 496 11.49 12.68 11.04
C GLU A 496 11.18 11.18 11.19
N PRO A 497 11.28 10.62 12.42
CA PRO A 497 10.90 9.23 12.67
C PRO A 497 9.46 8.95 12.22
N LYS A 498 9.27 7.86 11.47
CA LYS A 498 7.93 7.42 11.03
C LYS A 498 7.31 6.50 12.07
N LEU A 499 6.08 6.80 12.44
CA LEU A 499 5.35 6.01 13.43
C LEU A 499 4.88 4.66 12.84
N SER A 500 5.37 3.57 13.40
CA SER A 500 4.94 2.20 13.08
C SER A 500 3.68 1.81 13.88
N GLY A 501 3.59 2.26 15.14
CA GLY A 501 2.41 2.03 15.96
C GLY A 501 2.49 2.63 17.35
N ILE A 502 1.38 2.58 18.08
CA ILE A 502 1.26 3.07 19.45
C ILE A 502 0.76 1.92 20.34
N VAL A 503 1.37 1.75 21.51
CA VAL A 503 0.87 0.93 22.61
C VAL A 503 0.55 1.83 23.79
N SER A 504 -0.70 1.80 24.25
CA SER A 504 -1.16 2.65 25.36
C SER A 504 -2.13 1.90 26.27
N PRO A 505 -1.98 1.95 27.61
CA PRO A 505 -0.80 2.41 28.33
C PRO A 505 0.27 1.30 28.46
N VAL A 506 1.52 1.71 28.64
CA VAL A 506 2.62 0.89 29.14
C VAL A 506 3.09 1.41 30.49
N ARG A 507 3.79 0.59 31.27
CA ARG A 507 4.42 0.98 32.53
C ARG A 507 5.92 1.13 32.33
N TYR A 508 6.45 2.27 32.73
CA TYR A 508 7.87 2.60 32.73
C TYR A 508 8.20 3.40 33.98
N ALA A 509 9.26 3.04 34.71
CA ALA A 509 9.66 3.69 35.96
C ALA A 509 8.53 3.82 37.01
N GLU A 510 7.69 2.77 37.14
CA GLU A 510 6.47 2.75 37.98
C GLU A 510 5.35 3.72 37.58
N GLU A 511 5.53 4.52 36.53
CA GLU A 511 4.55 5.44 35.97
C GLU A 511 3.94 4.90 34.66
N SER A 512 2.83 5.50 34.22
CA SER A 512 2.14 5.11 32.98
C SER A 512 2.51 6.03 31.81
N TYR A 513 2.85 5.42 30.68
CA TYR A 513 3.24 6.11 29.45
C TYR A 513 2.45 5.58 28.25
N ASP A 514 2.32 6.41 27.21
CA ASP A 514 1.98 5.98 25.86
C ASP A 514 3.30 5.70 25.12
N LEU A 515 3.49 4.47 24.64
CA LEU A 515 4.66 4.05 23.89
C LEU A 515 4.40 4.19 22.39
N LEU A 516 5.16 5.05 21.73
CA LEU A 516 5.15 5.22 20.28
C LEU A 516 6.37 4.51 19.71
N VAL A 517 6.12 3.51 18.86
CA VAL A 517 7.16 2.75 18.16
C VAL A 517 7.36 3.38 16.79
N THR A 518 8.58 3.80 16.50
CA THR A 518 8.96 4.37 15.20
C THR A 518 9.98 3.49 14.48
N ASP A 519 10.32 3.84 13.25
CA ASP A 519 11.42 3.22 12.48
C ASP A 519 12.83 3.61 12.98
N ARG A 520 12.93 4.56 13.91
CA ARG A 520 14.22 5.08 14.43
C ARG A 520 14.43 4.89 15.93
N GLY A 521 13.34 4.75 16.69
CA GLY A 521 13.40 4.72 18.15
C GLY A 521 12.04 4.57 18.81
N LEU A 522 12.03 4.65 20.13
CA LEU A 522 10.86 4.59 20.98
C LEU A 522 10.64 5.94 21.65
N LEU A 523 9.41 6.45 21.59
CA LEU A 523 9.00 7.64 22.34
C LEU A 523 8.02 7.24 23.44
N LEU A 524 8.37 7.58 24.68
CA LEU A 524 7.50 7.43 25.85
C LEU A 524 6.88 8.79 26.20
N LEU A 525 5.55 8.89 26.09
CA LEU A 525 4.80 10.09 26.46
C LEU A 525 4.04 9.88 27.78
N PRO A 526 4.14 10.77 28.77
CA PRO A 526 3.49 10.58 30.06
C PRO A 526 1.98 10.55 29.92
N ASP A 527 1.34 9.49 30.39
CA ASP A 527 -0.09 9.28 30.24
C ASP A 527 -0.87 10.07 31.32
N ARG A 528 -1.51 11.17 30.90
CA ARG A 528 -2.31 12.03 31.79
C ARG A 528 -3.73 11.52 32.04
N THR A 529 -4.08 10.30 31.62
CA THR A 529 -5.44 9.77 31.73
C THR A 529 -5.71 9.18 33.12
N ARG A 530 -6.72 9.70 33.83
CA ARG A 530 -7.14 9.13 35.12
C ARG A 530 -7.62 7.68 34.95
N TRP A 531 -6.95 6.73 35.61
CA TRP A 531 -7.22 5.29 35.60
C TRP A 531 -8.71 4.90 35.75
N MET A 532 -9.50 5.70 36.48
CA MET A 532 -10.94 5.51 36.67
C MET A 532 -11.78 5.61 35.38
N TYR A 533 -11.33 6.35 34.35
CA TYR A 533 -12.04 6.43 33.06
C TYR A 533 -11.83 5.16 32.20
N ARG A 534 -10.73 4.42 32.40
CA ARG A 534 -10.43 3.20 31.63
C ARG A 534 -11.20 1.97 32.10
N LEU A 535 -11.39 1.82 33.42
CA LEU A 535 -12.30 0.80 33.97
C LEU A 535 -13.72 0.88 33.39
N LEU A 536 -14.17 2.09 33.03
CA LEU A 536 -15.47 2.31 32.39
C LEU A 536 -15.45 2.09 30.86
N ALA A 537 -14.28 2.08 30.22
CA ALA A 537 -14.13 1.89 28.77
C ALA A 537 -14.45 0.45 28.32
N GLY A 538 -14.20 -0.55 29.18
CA GLY A 538 -14.61 -1.94 28.95
C GLY A 538 -16.14 -2.12 28.87
N ALA A 539 -16.92 -1.20 29.46
CA ALA A 539 -18.37 -1.29 29.54
C ALA A 539 -19.12 -0.26 28.66
N LEU A 540 -18.48 0.85 28.26
CA LEU A 540 -19.15 1.99 27.61
C LEU A 540 -18.48 2.39 26.27
N THR A 541 -19.22 2.18 25.17
CA THR A 541 -18.85 2.55 23.79
C THR A 541 -18.37 4.00 23.58
N PRO A 542 -18.94 5.05 24.22
CA PRO A 542 -18.49 6.43 23.98
C PRO A 542 -17.10 6.74 24.52
N VAL A 543 -16.68 6.09 25.62
CA VAL A 543 -15.36 6.30 26.24
C VAL A 543 -14.27 5.70 25.34
N ARG A 544 -14.54 4.51 24.77
CA ARG A 544 -13.65 3.87 23.80
C ARG A 544 -13.44 4.75 22.56
N ARG A 545 -14.48 5.43 22.07
CA ARG A 545 -14.35 6.37 20.94
C ARG A 545 -13.41 7.54 21.26
N SER A 546 -13.52 8.13 22.45
CA SER A 546 -12.64 9.25 22.85
C SER A 546 -11.17 8.86 22.99
N GLU A 547 -10.89 7.61 23.39
CA GLU A 547 -9.52 7.09 23.46
C GLU A 547 -8.95 6.86 22.05
N HIS A 548 -9.75 6.31 21.13
CA HIS A 548 -9.32 6.15 19.73
C HIS A 548 -9.08 7.51 19.06
N GLU A 549 -9.94 8.50 19.28
CA GLU A 549 -9.74 9.88 18.78
C GLU A 549 -8.51 10.57 19.39
N ARG A 550 -8.07 10.16 20.58
CA ARG A 550 -6.80 10.63 21.15
C ARG A 550 -5.61 9.98 20.45
N LEU A 551 -5.62 8.65 20.30
CA LEU A 551 -4.54 7.92 19.65
C LEU A 551 -4.41 8.31 18.17
N ASP A 552 -5.52 8.54 17.46
CA ASP A 552 -5.50 9.03 16.09
C ASP A 552 -4.93 10.46 15.99
N ARG A 553 -5.15 11.31 17.02
CA ARG A 553 -4.51 12.64 17.09
C ARG A 553 -3.00 12.54 17.37
N LEU A 554 -2.58 11.65 18.26
CA LEU A 554 -1.16 11.41 18.52
C LEU A 554 -0.47 10.87 17.26
N ALA A 555 -1.08 9.91 16.56
CA ALA A 555 -0.56 9.36 15.32
C ALA A 555 -0.47 10.38 14.17
N ALA A 556 -1.31 11.43 14.19
CA ALA A 556 -1.28 12.51 13.20
C ALA A 556 -0.36 13.68 13.59
N THR A 557 0.22 13.67 14.80
CA THR A 557 1.10 14.75 15.27
C THR A 557 2.55 14.46 14.86
N PRO A 558 3.28 15.42 14.26
CA PRO A 558 4.69 15.25 13.91
C PRO A 558 5.56 14.88 15.12
N MET A 559 6.54 14.00 14.93
CA MET A 559 7.33 13.43 16.02
C MET A 559 8.17 14.47 16.77
N HIS A 560 8.71 15.49 16.09
CA HIS A 560 9.46 16.56 16.73
C HIS A 560 8.63 17.30 17.79
N ARG A 561 7.34 17.55 17.53
CA ARG A 561 6.45 18.21 18.51
C ARG A 561 6.11 17.32 19.69
N LEU A 562 6.04 16.01 19.46
CA LEU A 562 5.79 15.05 20.54
C LEU A 562 7.01 14.94 21.46
N ARG A 563 8.23 15.00 20.91
CA ARG A 563 9.48 15.05 21.68
C ARG A 563 9.59 16.30 22.56
N GLU A 564 9.07 17.43 22.11
CA GLU A 564 9.07 18.69 22.89
C GLU A 564 8.08 18.71 24.06
N LEU A 565 7.22 17.69 24.20
CA LEU A 565 6.25 17.64 25.31
C LEU A 565 6.95 17.43 26.65
N GLU A 566 6.49 18.17 27.66
CA GLU A 566 7.02 18.07 29.02
C GLU A 566 6.90 16.63 29.58
N GLY A 567 8.05 16.02 29.88
CA GLY A 567 8.16 14.65 30.40
C GLY A 567 8.22 13.56 29.33
N ALA A 568 8.30 13.91 28.04
CA ALA A 568 8.61 12.97 26.97
C ALA A 568 10.02 12.38 27.14
N GLN A 569 10.17 11.08 26.83
CA GLN A 569 11.47 10.40 26.89
C GLN A 569 11.72 9.69 25.55
N TRP A 570 12.84 10.00 24.92
CA TRP A 570 13.23 9.47 23.62
C TRP A 570 14.32 8.42 23.79
N LEU A 571 14.09 7.25 23.21
CA LEU A 571 15.04 6.14 23.13
C LEU A 571 15.42 5.99 21.66
N ASP A 572 16.63 6.38 21.30
CA ASP A 572 17.15 6.20 19.95
C ASP A 572 17.63 4.76 19.78
N SER A 573 17.29 4.13 18.66
CA SER A 573 17.73 2.76 18.41
C SER A 573 19.23 2.61 18.26
N ARG A 574 19.99 3.68 17.97
CA ARG A 574 21.46 3.63 17.90
C ARG A 574 22.11 3.33 19.25
N ASP A 575 21.48 3.77 20.33
CA ASP A 575 22.03 3.59 21.67
C ASP A 575 21.67 2.23 22.28
N VAL A 576 20.83 1.42 21.61
CA VAL A 576 20.39 0.11 22.08
C VAL A 576 21.45 -0.96 21.83
N ALA A 577 22.04 -1.49 22.89
CA ALA A 577 22.97 -2.61 22.83
C ALA A 577 22.22 -3.93 22.58
N THR A 578 21.24 -4.24 23.44
CA THR A 578 20.43 -5.45 23.39
C THR A 578 18.98 -5.13 23.71
N ALA A 579 18.07 -5.96 23.19
CA ALA A 579 16.65 -5.88 23.48
C ALA A 579 16.11 -7.29 23.79
N GLU A 580 15.44 -7.47 24.91
CA GLU A 580 14.80 -8.73 25.27
C GLU A 580 13.30 -8.51 25.41
N LEU A 581 12.51 -9.26 24.64
CA LEU A 581 11.05 -9.25 24.76
C LEU A 581 10.59 -10.57 25.39
N HIS A 582 10.07 -10.47 26.61
CA HIS A 582 9.45 -11.57 27.33
C HIS A 582 7.93 -11.46 27.22
N GLU A 583 7.28 -12.47 26.65
CA GLU A 583 5.82 -12.51 26.50
C GLU A 583 5.23 -13.58 27.45
N ASP A 584 4.26 -13.19 28.27
CA ASP A 584 3.47 -14.08 29.13
C ASP A 584 1.97 -13.88 28.85
N GLY A 585 1.46 -14.62 27.86
CA GLY A 585 0.05 -14.59 27.47
C GLY A 585 -0.37 -13.27 26.81
N ALA A 586 -1.06 -12.41 27.56
CA ALA A 586 -1.49 -11.09 27.10
C ALA A 586 -0.58 -9.95 27.60
N ASP A 587 0.34 -10.27 28.51
CA ASP A 587 1.30 -9.33 29.07
C ASP A 587 2.69 -9.55 28.45
N TRP A 588 3.46 -8.47 28.34
CA TRP A 588 4.84 -8.51 27.84
C TRP A 588 5.73 -7.53 28.60
N GLU A 589 7.01 -7.84 28.65
CA GLU A 589 8.07 -7.03 29.22
C GLU A 589 9.20 -6.88 28.19
N LEU A 590 9.50 -5.64 27.82
CA LEU A 590 10.61 -5.27 26.97
C LEU A 590 11.73 -4.72 27.84
N THR A 591 12.86 -5.41 27.87
CA THR A 591 14.10 -4.96 28.52
C THR A 591 15.05 -4.45 27.44
N LEU A 592 15.62 -3.27 27.64
CA LEU A 592 16.58 -2.64 26.74
C LEU A 592 17.83 -2.28 27.52
N ASP A 593 18.99 -2.69 27.02
CA ASP A 593 20.29 -2.21 27.53
C ASP A 593 20.83 -1.13 26.60
N LEU A 594 21.20 0.02 27.16
CA LEU A 594 21.60 1.23 26.42
C LEU A 594 23.03 1.66 26.72
N TYR A 595 23.74 2.10 25.69
CA TYR A 595 24.95 2.91 25.81
C TYR A 595 24.57 4.39 25.99
N LEU A 596 24.57 4.86 27.23
CA LEU A 596 24.32 6.27 27.56
C LEU A 596 25.64 6.97 27.91
N ASP A 597 26.46 7.22 26.90
CA ASP A 597 27.70 7.99 27.03
C ASP A 597 27.50 9.46 26.63
N GLU A 598 28.59 10.23 26.48
CA GLU A 598 28.55 11.64 26.09
C GLU A 598 28.07 11.87 24.64
N TYR A 599 27.97 10.81 23.84
CA TYR A 599 27.53 10.83 22.44
C TYR A 599 26.12 10.25 22.25
N ALA A 600 25.47 9.78 23.32
CA ALA A 600 24.14 9.19 23.27
C ALA A 600 23.09 10.19 22.75
N VAL A 601 22.23 9.71 21.85
CA VAL A 601 21.12 10.50 21.27
C VAL A 601 19.83 10.37 22.10
N SER A 602 19.75 9.31 22.91
CA SER A 602 18.63 9.02 23.78
C SER A 602 18.51 10.03 24.91
N GLU A 603 17.30 10.59 25.06
CA GLU A 603 16.93 11.53 26.10
C GLU A 603 16.04 10.81 27.12
N VAL A 604 16.68 10.10 28.05
CA VAL A 604 15.99 9.29 29.06
C VAL A 604 16.28 9.81 30.47
N SER A 605 15.28 9.79 31.34
CA SER A 605 15.43 10.25 32.72
C SER A 605 16.27 9.29 33.57
N ALA A 606 17.27 9.82 34.28
CA ALA A 606 18.14 9.04 35.18
C ALA A 606 17.40 8.38 36.37
N ARG A 607 16.14 8.76 36.65
CA ARG A 607 15.33 8.15 37.71
C ARG A 607 14.84 6.73 37.39
N ALA A 608 14.93 6.33 36.13
CA ALA A 608 14.38 5.08 35.61
C ALA A 608 15.46 4.10 35.11
N ALA A 609 16.71 4.56 35.08
CA ALA A 609 17.89 3.83 34.69
C ALA A 609 18.42 3.05 35.90
N GLU A 610 18.29 1.72 35.89
CA GLU A 610 19.09 0.88 36.79
C GLU A 610 20.49 0.77 36.18
N SER A 611 21.53 1.24 36.90
CA SER A 611 22.92 0.93 36.54
C SER A 611 23.10 -0.57 36.68
N GLY A 612 23.29 -1.29 35.56
CA GLY A 612 23.43 -2.73 35.60
C GLY A 612 24.72 -3.14 36.32
N GLU A 613 24.61 -3.84 37.45
CA GLU A 613 25.65 -4.79 37.86
C GLU A 613 25.48 -6.01 36.95
N SER A 614 26.26 -6.09 35.87
CA SER A 614 26.36 -7.30 35.06
C SER A 614 27.56 -8.14 35.53
N ASP A 615 27.38 -9.46 35.56
CA ASP A 615 28.43 -10.45 35.87
C ASP A 615 29.44 -10.63 34.71
N SER A 616 29.28 -9.89 33.60
CA SER A 616 30.15 -9.93 32.42
C SER A 616 31.08 -8.72 32.38
N PRO A 617 32.41 -8.90 32.16
CA PRO A 617 33.37 -7.80 32.12
C PRO A 617 33.24 -6.89 30.88
N ASP A 618 32.37 -7.22 29.92
CA ASP A 618 32.11 -6.43 28.70
C ASP A 618 30.89 -5.47 28.86
N ASP A 619 30.14 -5.56 29.96
CA ASP A 619 28.90 -4.78 30.22
C ASP A 619 29.10 -3.58 31.17
N GLU A 620 30.35 -3.24 31.53
CA GLU A 620 30.63 -2.06 32.37
C GLU A 620 30.23 -0.76 31.63
N GLY A 621 29.08 -0.18 31.99
CA GLY A 621 28.60 1.11 31.49
C GLY A 621 27.21 1.12 30.84
N LEU A 622 26.54 -0.02 30.73
CA LEU A 622 25.19 -0.11 30.17
C LEU A 622 24.10 0.33 31.17
N THR A 623 23.13 1.07 30.66
CA THR A 623 21.91 1.46 31.37
C THR A 623 20.75 0.55 30.99
N ARG A 624 20.16 -0.14 31.96
CA ARG A 624 19.02 -1.03 31.73
C ARG A 624 17.69 -0.34 31.93
N ILE A 625 16.79 -0.50 30.97
CA ILE A 625 15.43 0.02 30.96
C ILE A 625 14.43 -1.13 30.81
N ARG A 626 13.35 -1.11 31.61
CA ARG A 626 12.24 -2.08 31.51
C ARG A 626 10.92 -1.37 31.21
N ILE A 627 10.25 -1.79 30.14
CA ILE A 627 8.93 -1.32 29.74
C ILE A 627 7.97 -2.51 29.79
N ARG A 628 6.88 -2.39 30.54
CA ARG A 628 5.91 -3.48 30.74
C ARG A 628 4.54 -3.12 30.17
N SER A 629 3.86 -4.07 29.55
CA SER A 629 2.46 -3.92 29.20
C SER A 629 1.57 -3.87 30.46
N ILE A 630 0.33 -3.44 30.26
CA ILE A 630 -0.73 -3.50 31.26
C ILE A 630 -1.88 -4.31 30.63
N PRO A 631 -2.65 -5.11 31.40
CA PRO A 631 -3.71 -5.97 30.86
C PRO A 631 -4.79 -5.28 30.01
N ASP A 632 -4.95 -3.95 30.14
CA ASP A 632 -5.87 -3.11 29.36
C ASP A 632 -5.19 -2.33 28.22
N SER A 633 -3.94 -2.67 27.86
CA SER A 633 -3.19 -1.98 26.82
C SER A 633 -3.81 -2.20 25.43
N GLY A 634 -4.11 -1.10 24.74
CA GLY A 634 -4.56 -1.09 23.36
C GLY A 634 -3.40 -0.80 22.42
N ALA A 635 -3.36 -1.51 21.29
CA ALA A 635 -2.42 -1.25 20.20
C ALA A 635 -3.11 -0.58 19.00
N ARG A 636 -2.43 0.40 18.39
CA ARG A 636 -2.85 1.05 17.15
C ARG A 636 -1.70 1.01 16.14
N GLY A 637 -2.00 0.73 14.88
CA GLY A 637 -0.97 0.49 13.86
C GLY A 637 -0.38 -0.92 14.01
N ALA A 638 0.92 -1.07 13.74
CA ALA A 638 1.63 -2.34 13.83
C ALA A 638 2.87 -2.19 14.76
N PRO A 639 2.69 -1.86 16.05
CA PRO A 639 3.80 -1.55 16.96
C PRO A 639 4.71 -2.76 17.20
N TYR A 640 4.17 -3.97 17.25
CA TYR A 640 4.97 -5.18 17.52
C TYR A 640 5.85 -5.60 16.35
N SER A 641 5.34 -5.52 15.11
CA SER A 641 6.18 -5.72 13.93
C SER A 641 7.20 -4.59 13.80
N GLY A 642 6.80 -3.35 14.10
CA GLY A 642 7.70 -2.20 14.14
C GLY A 642 8.82 -2.36 15.17
N LEU A 643 8.55 -2.92 16.35
CA LEU A 643 9.57 -3.22 17.36
C LEU A 643 10.57 -4.26 16.84
N GLY A 644 10.08 -5.32 16.20
CA GLY A 644 10.94 -6.32 15.57
C GLY A 644 11.79 -5.78 14.44
N GLU A 645 11.24 -4.92 13.59
CA GLU A 645 11.97 -4.24 12.51
C GLU A 645 13.01 -3.26 13.07
N LEU A 646 12.67 -2.50 14.11
CA LEU A 646 13.53 -1.50 14.74
C LEU A 646 14.73 -2.11 15.46
N MET A 647 14.49 -3.19 16.21
CA MET A 647 15.52 -3.82 17.04
C MET A 647 16.31 -4.89 16.26
N GLY A 648 15.69 -5.51 15.25
CA GLY A 648 16.34 -6.46 14.36
C GLY A 648 16.99 -7.63 15.10
N ALA A 649 18.25 -7.92 14.79
CA ALA A 649 19.01 -9.01 15.41
C ALA A 649 19.29 -8.80 16.91
N ARG A 650 19.15 -7.57 17.44
CA ARG A 650 19.33 -7.28 18.86
C ARG A 650 18.17 -7.74 19.72
N MET A 651 17.02 -8.06 19.10
CA MET A 651 15.83 -8.50 19.81
C MET A 651 15.85 -10.02 20.02
N THR A 652 15.96 -10.44 21.28
CA THR A 652 15.74 -11.83 21.67
C THR A 652 14.30 -12.00 22.16
N THR A 653 13.60 -12.99 21.61
CA THR A 653 12.27 -13.41 22.09
C THR A 653 12.40 -14.73 22.84
N ALA A 654 11.83 -14.81 24.05
CA ALA A 654 12.00 -15.95 24.94
C ALA A 654 11.50 -17.32 24.40
N GLU A 655 10.77 -17.35 23.27
CA GLU A 655 10.33 -18.62 22.63
C GLU A 655 11.47 -19.49 22.09
N ASN A 656 12.69 -18.96 21.91
CA ASN A 656 13.82 -19.74 21.38
C ASN A 656 14.66 -20.49 22.43
N ASN A 657 14.30 -20.46 23.72
CA ASN A 657 15.12 -21.10 24.77
C ASN A 657 14.71 -22.55 25.11
N HIS A 658 13.79 -23.17 24.35
CA HIS A 658 13.35 -24.56 24.55
C HIS A 658 13.45 -25.42 23.27
N GLN A 659 14.62 -25.39 22.61
CA GLN A 659 15.01 -26.41 21.63
C GLN A 659 16.40 -26.98 21.87
N PHE A 660 16.76 -27.26 23.13
CA PHE A 660 17.75 -28.30 23.45
C PHE A 660 17.48 -28.83 24.87
N GLU A 661 16.55 -29.79 24.98
CA GLU A 661 16.63 -30.96 25.87
C GLU A 661 15.86 -32.14 25.24
#